data_AF-A0A7C3CRK5-F1
#
_entry.id   AF-A0A7C3CRK5-F1
#
_cell.length_a   1.000
_cell.length_b   1.000
_cell.length_c   1.000
_cell.angle_alpha   90.00
_cell.angle_beta   90.00
_cell.angle_gamma   90.00
#
_symmetry.space_group_name_H-M   'P 1'
#
loop_
_entity.id
_entity.type
_entity.pdbx_description
1 polymer ?
#
loop_
_entity_poly.entity_id
_entity_poly.type
_entity_poly.pdbx_seq_one_letter_code
_entity_poly.pdbx_strand_id
1 'polypeptide(L)'
;MKVNSSQVFYLPRKITTFLWLAAVLFIFSSAAHSDTVKIGVLAYNGTENARLKWQETANYLSENIKDHHFELVPITQLDELSRLAGQNAFDFILTNPSSYVVIETKYGASRLLTLQNKRQGKPYTIFGSVIFTRSDKVDINSIKDLKNKSLMVVSEKAFAGWQAAWGEMLDQGFDPYKKLKNLVISSKHTQTDVVKSVLSGKVDAGVVRTDMLENMAAQNLINIKDIKVLGQKSNERFPFLHSTRLYPEWTFIKSGKTSNSLAQKVAIALLQLKSDHIAAISGHYIGWNVPLNYEPVHQLLRKLKVEPYEHFGEIDSQKIMILYKNEILLAASMFVLSLLIILYFLRTNRELNVKRQEIQQANETLAKEIEQRKNNITLLNTIGNAQSSYINTHNEKLAFDSLLTGLLELTNSQFGMIVQVKPDGLWEPCSVLYRCIDTNKEQNIFSAPIIIKDVTPVYHLLMKVSDSHEVAFATENLKTSGLFPLKRIGDITFYNNLMAVPVLQNNELIGIICLANSQKTYDNSLIKLLSPVFATCTNLITRFNEKKEAKLNEKALRESEKQQRIILDSMPDASIIINEKGVINSFNPAAERIFGYKKHEVIGKQVNILMPERLSSKHDYYINKRLQGDKAIEKSVVAEVAGKRKDGSEFPALISISEMTINGHRLFNGFMRDITELKKTEELKREKEAAELANKTKSEFIANMSHELRTPMHGILSFSTLGLKRLEKKEYDSLQKYFEVIEISGKRLLKLVNNILDLSAIESGMINLQYLDCNLEQCVNNCIKEVESLLEKKSLSVIVEKDKGDFSLSCDQTRIVQVIINLLSNAIKFSPENATIEVKIEHDTLNNNGQTVEALRLSVCDNGVGIPVGEENLIFNKFVQSSHTKTKAGGTGLGLSICQEFIKLHNGEISAENRPDGGSCFSFIVPK
;
A
#
# COMPACT_ATOMS: atom_id res chain seq x y z
N MET A 1 -47.83 42.19 -58.95
CA MET A 1 -49.06 42.55 -59.68
C MET A 1 -50.25 42.04 -58.85
N LYS A 2 -51.33 42.82 -58.83
CA LYS A 2 -52.50 42.87 -57.92
C LYS A 2 -53.40 41.61 -57.83
N VAL A 3 -54.04 41.44 -56.63
CA VAL A 3 -55.47 41.09 -56.37
C VAL A 3 -55.92 39.63 -56.65
N ASN A 4 -56.89 38.96 -56.00
CA ASN A 4 -57.61 38.98 -54.71
C ASN A 4 -58.61 37.79 -54.74
N SER A 5 -58.94 37.24 -53.56
CA SER A 5 -60.22 36.61 -53.12
C SER A 5 -61.04 35.58 -53.94
N SER A 6 -61.39 34.50 -53.21
CA SER A 6 -62.70 33.79 -53.11
C SER A 6 -63.19 32.85 -54.22
N GLN A 7 -63.36 31.54 -53.89
CA GLN A 7 -64.65 30.86 -53.81
C GLN A 7 -64.56 29.38 -53.34
N VAL A 8 -65.65 28.96 -52.70
CA VAL A 8 -65.95 27.76 -51.92
C VAL A 8 -66.12 26.50 -52.81
N PHE A 9 -65.68 25.33 -52.31
CA PHE A 9 -66.26 24.05 -52.71
C PHE A 9 -66.55 23.15 -51.49
N TYR A 10 -67.84 22.86 -51.32
CA TYR A 10 -68.40 21.86 -50.40
C TYR A 10 -67.96 20.45 -50.81
N LEU A 11 -67.54 19.62 -49.85
CA LEU A 11 -67.45 18.15 -50.01
C LEU A 11 -68.39 17.44 -49.00
N PRO A 12 -68.97 16.28 -49.36
CA PRO A 12 -70.29 15.86 -48.89
C PRO A 12 -70.28 15.10 -47.56
N ARG A 13 -71.39 15.28 -46.82
CA ARG A 13 -71.79 14.74 -45.51
C ARG A 13 -71.83 13.19 -45.39
N LYS A 14 -71.36 12.45 -46.41
CA LYS A 14 -71.29 10.98 -46.41
C LYS A 14 -69.89 10.42 -46.08
N ILE A 15 -68.84 11.23 -46.16
CA ILE A 15 -67.48 10.82 -45.78
C ILE A 15 -67.28 10.90 -44.26
N THR A 16 -67.97 11.84 -43.59
CA THR A 16 -67.92 11.99 -42.13
C THR A 16 -68.60 10.85 -41.39
N THR A 17 -69.68 10.26 -41.93
CA THR A 17 -70.35 9.09 -41.32
C THR A 17 -69.58 7.79 -41.49
N PHE A 18 -68.83 7.62 -42.59
CA PHE A 18 -67.96 6.44 -42.78
C PHE A 18 -66.69 6.52 -41.91
N LEU A 19 -66.14 7.72 -41.73
CA LEU A 19 -65.04 7.97 -40.78
C LEU A 19 -65.48 7.83 -39.32
N TRP A 20 -66.73 8.19 -38.98
CA TRP A 20 -67.26 7.94 -37.64
C TRP A 20 -67.53 6.46 -37.38
N LEU A 21 -68.02 5.69 -38.36
CA LEU A 21 -68.18 4.24 -38.21
C LEU A 21 -66.83 3.52 -38.09
N ALA A 22 -65.82 3.94 -38.84
CA ALA A 22 -64.46 3.41 -38.72
C ALA A 22 -63.80 3.79 -37.39
N ALA A 23 -64.07 5.00 -36.86
CA ALA A 23 -63.61 5.43 -35.55
C ALA A 23 -64.31 4.67 -34.40
N VAL A 24 -65.62 4.41 -34.51
CA VAL A 24 -66.36 3.61 -33.51
C VAL A 24 -65.98 2.13 -33.57
N LEU A 25 -65.66 1.58 -34.75
CA LEU A 25 -65.08 0.24 -34.88
C LEU A 25 -63.64 0.15 -34.35
N PHE A 26 -62.86 1.23 -34.38
CA PHE A 26 -61.54 1.31 -33.72
C PHE A 26 -61.64 1.48 -32.19
N ILE A 27 -62.69 2.15 -31.69
CA ILE A 27 -62.94 2.32 -30.25
C ILE A 27 -63.46 1.02 -29.60
N PHE A 28 -64.01 0.08 -30.36
CA PHE A 28 -64.41 -1.25 -29.86
C PHE A 28 -63.41 -2.38 -30.13
N SER A 29 -62.20 -2.08 -30.64
CA SER A 29 -61.13 -3.07 -30.82
C SER A 29 -59.94 -2.91 -29.86
N SER A 30 -60.05 -2.14 -28.79
CA SER A 30 -59.17 -2.31 -27.63
C SER A 30 -59.60 -3.55 -26.84
N ALA A 31 -59.56 -4.72 -27.48
CA ALA A 31 -59.36 -5.94 -26.73
C ALA A 31 -58.07 -5.74 -25.95
N ALA A 32 -58.17 -5.79 -24.62
CA ALA A 32 -57.06 -5.64 -23.69
C ALA A 32 -55.85 -6.43 -24.20
N HIS A 33 -54.84 -5.74 -24.74
CA HIS A 33 -53.57 -6.37 -25.06
C HIS A 33 -52.82 -6.47 -23.75
N SER A 34 -53.03 -7.58 -23.03
CA SER A 34 -52.22 -7.88 -21.84
C SER A 34 -50.79 -8.08 -22.29
N ASP A 35 -49.83 -7.39 -21.67
CA ASP A 35 -48.41 -7.59 -21.96
C ASP A 35 -48.05 -9.06 -21.72
N THR A 36 -47.55 -9.74 -22.76
CA THR A 36 -47.16 -11.16 -22.66
C THR A 36 -45.82 -11.28 -21.95
N VAL A 37 -45.84 -11.95 -20.79
CA VAL A 37 -44.70 -12.23 -19.93
C VAL A 37 -44.24 -13.67 -20.15
N LYS A 38 -42.97 -13.87 -20.50
CA LYS A 38 -42.43 -15.20 -20.81
C LYS A 38 -41.75 -15.83 -19.59
N ILE A 39 -42.20 -17.04 -19.24
CA ILE A 39 -41.59 -17.89 -18.22
C ILE A 39 -40.79 -19.01 -18.90
N GLY A 40 -39.46 -18.88 -18.91
CA GLY A 40 -38.57 -19.94 -19.38
C GLY A 40 -38.49 -21.07 -18.37
N VAL A 41 -38.72 -22.32 -18.77
CA VAL A 41 -38.67 -23.47 -17.84
C VAL A 41 -37.77 -24.57 -18.37
N LEU A 42 -36.91 -25.09 -17.49
CA LEU A 42 -36.06 -26.23 -17.84
C LEU A 42 -36.88 -27.53 -17.98
N ALA A 43 -37.00 -28.01 -19.21
CA ALA A 43 -37.77 -29.20 -19.60
C ALA A 43 -36.90 -30.47 -19.65
N TYR A 44 -36.26 -30.80 -18.53
CA TYR A 44 -35.30 -31.93 -18.44
C TYR A 44 -35.90 -33.32 -18.73
N ASN A 45 -37.23 -33.46 -18.63
CA ASN A 45 -37.97 -34.69 -18.96
C ASN A 45 -38.80 -34.54 -20.25
N GLY A 46 -38.43 -33.59 -21.13
CA GLY A 46 -39.17 -33.26 -22.35
C GLY A 46 -40.16 -32.11 -22.17
N THR A 47 -40.49 -31.44 -23.28
CA THR A 47 -41.32 -30.24 -23.31
C THR A 47 -42.75 -30.49 -22.86
N GLU A 48 -43.35 -31.63 -23.27
CA GLU A 48 -44.72 -31.98 -22.89
C GLU A 48 -44.87 -32.19 -21.38
N ASN A 49 -43.93 -32.91 -20.76
CA ASN A 49 -43.93 -33.09 -19.31
C ASN A 49 -43.74 -31.77 -18.55
N ALA A 50 -42.93 -30.85 -19.10
CA ALA A 50 -42.77 -29.52 -18.53
C ALA A 50 -44.05 -28.68 -18.65
N ARG A 51 -44.77 -28.77 -19.77
CA ARG A 51 -46.08 -28.13 -19.95
C ARG A 51 -47.11 -28.70 -18.97
N LEU A 52 -47.28 -30.02 -18.92
CA LEU A 52 -48.20 -30.66 -17.98
C LEU A 52 -47.93 -30.28 -16.52
N LYS A 53 -46.66 -30.10 -16.16
CA LYS A 53 -46.26 -29.73 -14.81
C LYS A 53 -46.47 -28.24 -14.49
N TRP A 54 -46.14 -27.34 -15.42
CA TRP A 54 -45.97 -25.91 -15.08
C TRP A 54 -46.98 -24.98 -15.77
N GLN A 55 -47.72 -25.44 -16.78
CA GLN A 55 -48.66 -24.59 -17.52
C GLN A 55 -49.73 -24.01 -16.60
N GLU A 56 -50.29 -24.81 -15.68
CA GLU A 56 -51.28 -24.33 -14.71
C GLU A 56 -50.72 -23.29 -13.73
N THR A 57 -49.40 -23.25 -13.52
CA THR A 57 -48.76 -22.19 -12.73
C THR A 57 -48.72 -20.87 -13.51
N ALA A 58 -48.47 -20.91 -14.81
CA ALA A 58 -48.54 -19.74 -15.69
C ALA A 58 -50.00 -19.25 -15.85
N ASN A 59 -50.96 -20.17 -15.97
CA ASN A 59 -52.38 -19.84 -16.01
C ASN A 59 -52.82 -19.13 -14.72
N TYR A 60 -52.46 -19.68 -13.55
CA TYR A 60 -52.73 -19.06 -12.25
C TYR A 60 -52.15 -17.63 -12.14
N LEU A 61 -50.93 -17.40 -12.63
CA LEU A 61 -50.34 -16.06 -12.65
C LEU A 61 -51.12 -15.10 -13.56
N SER A 62 -51.58 -15.58 -14.71
CA SER A 62 -52.42 -14.79 -15.64
C SER A 62 -53.79 -14.44 -15.03
N GLU A 63 -54.37 -15.34 -14.23
CA GLU A 63 -55.64 -15.11 -13.54
C GLU A 63 -55.51 -14.08 -12.39
N ASN A 64 -54.39 -14.11 -11.66
CA ASN A 64 -54.18 -13.26 -10.47
C ASN A 64 -53.55 -11.91 -10.80
N ILE A 65 -52.92 -11.76 -11.98
CA ILE A 65 -52.27 -10.52 -12.43
C ILE A 65 -52.93 -10.10 -13.75
N LYS A 66 -54.12 -9.51 -13.64
CA LYS A 66 -55.03 -9.24 -14.78
C LYS A 66 -54.45 -8.39 -15.91
N ASP A 67 -53.42 -7.58 -15.61
CA ASP A 67 -52.79 -6.70 -16.60
C ASP A 67 -51.77 -7.43 -17.50
N HIS A 68 -51.43 -8.70 -17.21
CA HIS A 68 -50.37 -9.45 -17.90
C HIS A 68 -50.82 -10.88 -18.22
N HIS A 69 -50.34 -11.41 -19.34
CA HIS A 69 -50.54 -12.82 -19.70
C HIS A 69 -49.22 -13.58 -19.60
N PHE A 70 -49.19 -14.69 -18.86
CA PHE A 70 -47.97 -15.46 -18.64
C PHE A 70 -47.92 -16.67 -19.57
N GLU A 71 -46.90 -16.70 -20.42
CA GLU A 71 -46.65 -17.78 -21.37
C GLU A 71 -45.48 -18.67 -20.91
N LEU A 72 -45.69 -19.99 -20.88
CA LEU A 72 -44.66 -20.95 -20.53
C LEU A 72 -43.83 -21.34 -21.78
N VAL A 73 -42.51 -21.16 -21.70
CA VAL A 73 -41.56 -21.52 -22.76
C VAL A 73 -40.64 -22.64 -22.26
N PRO A 74 -40.94 -23.92 -22.55
CA PRO A 74 -40.11 -25.04 -22.14
C PRO A 74 -38.82 -25.15 -22.98
N ILE A 75 -37.67 -25.25 -22.32
CA ILE A 75 -36.34 -25.37 -22.95
C ILE A 75 -35.69 -26.69 -22.54
N THR A 76 -35.29 -27.52 -23.50
CA THR A 76 -34.75 -28.87 -23.24
C THR A 76 -33.26 -28.86 -22.92
N GLN A 77 -32.49 -27.92 -23.48
CA GLN A 77 -31.04 -27.82 -23.28
C GLN A 77 -30.69 -26.75 -22.24
N LEU A 78 -29.88 -27.10 -21.24
CA LEU A 78 -29.45 -26.15 -20.19
C LEU A 78 -28.68 -24.95 -20.76
N ASP A 79 -27.83 -25.19 -21.76
CA ASP A 79 -26.99 -24.13 -22.36
C ASP A 79 -27.84 -23.13 -23.14
N GLU A 80 -28.89 -23.64 -23.80
CA GLU A 80 -29.86 -22.82 -24.49
C GLU A 80 -30.65 -21.95 -23.51
N LEU A 81 -31.08 -22.51 -22.37
CA LEU A 81 -31.78 -21.74 -21.34
C LEU A 81 -30.92 -20.60 -20.82
N SER A 82 -29.65 -20.86 -20.49
CA SER A 82 -28.71 -19.84 -20.02
C SER A 82 -28.42 -18.79 -21.11
N ARG A 83 -28.21 -19.20 -22.36
CA ARG A 83 -27.97 -18.30 -23.49
C ARG A 83 -29.18 -17.40 -23.77
N LEU A 84 -30.39 -17.97 -23.82
CA LEU A 84 -31.63 -17.23 -24.05
C LEU A 84 -31.97 -16.30 -22.88
N ALA A 85 -31.64 -16.70 -21.65
CA ALA A 85 -31.72 -15.82 -20.49
C ALA A 85 -30.84 -14.58 -20.66
N GLY A 86 -29.59 -14.75 -21.09
CA GLY A 86 -28.67 -13.64 -21.40
C GLY A 86 -29.10 -12.76 -22.58
N GLN A 87 -29.86 -13.31 -23.51
CA GLN A 87 -30.47 -12.57 -24.64
C GLN A 87 -31.80 -11.90 -24.27
N ASN A 88 -32.17 -11.86 -22.99
CA ASN A 88 -33.43 -11.27 -22.52
C ASN A 88 -34.68 -11.90 -23.16
N ALA A 89 -34.62 -13.20 -23.51
CA ALA A 89 -35.75 -13.91 -24.12
C ALA A 89 -36.89 -14.22 -23.12
N PHE A 90 -36.59 -14.20 -21.82
CA PHE A 90 -37.54 -14.50 -20.74
C PHE A 90 -37.59 -13.38 -19.71
N ASP A 91 -38.76 -13.18 -19.11
CA ASP A 91 -38.97 -12.23 -18.01
C ASP A 91 -38.78 -12.93 -16.66
N PHE A 92 -39.22 -14.19 -16.58
CA PHE A 92 -39.01 -15.08 -15.45
C PHE A 92 -38.46 -16.42 -15.92
N ILE A 93 -37.70 -17.09 -15.06
CA ILE A 93 -37.15 -18.40 -15.37
C ILE A 93 -37.37 -19.34 -14.17
N LEU A 94 -37.78 -20.58 -14.43
CA LEU A 94 -37.85 -21.63 -13.43
C LEU A 94 -36.80 -22.68 -13.76
N THR A 95 -35.81 -22.82 -12.88
CA THR A 95 -34.65 -23.66 -13.16
C THR A 95 -34.05 -24.31 -11.92
N ASN A 96 -33.17 -25.26 -12.15
CA ASN A 96 -32.45 -25.97 -11.10
C ASN A 96 -31.37 -25.06 -10.44
N PRO A 97 -30.82 -25.45 -9.29
CA PRO A 97 -29.85 -24.61 -8.57
C PRO A 97 -28.57 -24.27 -9.34
N SER A 98 -27.99 -25.19 -10.12
CA SER A 98 -26.74 -24.91 -10.83
C SER A 98 -26.93 -23.99 -12.03
N SER A 99 -27.98 -24.20 -12.83
CA SER A 99 -28.35 -23.28 -13.91
C SER A 99 -28.66 -21.89 -13.38
N TYR A 100 -29.31 -21.80 -12.22
CA TYR A 100 -29.54 -20.51 -11.57
C TYR A 100 -28.21 -19.77 -11.29
N VAL A 101 -27.22 -20.43 -10.67
CA VAL A 101 -25.92 -19.80 -10.37
C VAL A 101 -25.22 -19.31 -11.64
N VAL A 102 -25.31 -20.07 -12.73
CA VAL A 102 -24.77 -19.67 -14.04
C VAL A 102 -25.46 -18.38 -14.51
N ILE A 103 -26.80 -18.33 -14.46
CA ILE A 103 -27.57 -17.19 -14.95
C ILE A 103 -27.38 -15.95 -14.06
N GLU A 104 -27.32 -16.11 -12.73
CA GLU A 104 -27.00 -15.03 -11.79
C GLU A 104 -25.62 -14.44 -12.09
N THR A 105 -24.60 -15.29 -12.19
CA THR A 105 -23.20 -14.84 -12.34
C THR A 105 -22.93 -14.22 -13.70
N LYS A 106 -23.49 -14.78 -14.78
CA LYS A 106 -23.22 -14.31 -16.15
C LYS A 106 -24.17 -13.19 -16.60
N TYR A 107 -25.40 -13.16 -16.11
CA TYR A 107 -26.46 -12.31 -16.66
C TYR A 107 -27.24 -11.50 -15.61
N GLY A 108 -26.84 -11.53 -14.33
CA GLY A 108 -27.40 -10.67 -13.29
C GLY A 108 -28.85 -11.00 -12.89
N ALA A 109 -29.33 -12.23 -13.13
CA ALA A 109 -30.66 -12.64 -12.69
C ALA A 109 -30.76 -12.68 -11.16
N SER A 110 -31.93 -12.33 -10.63
CA SER A 110 -32.20 -12.28 -9.19
C SER A 110 -33.18 -13.37 -8.76
N ARG A 111 -32.95 -13.98 -7.60
CA ARG A 111 -33.88 -14.97 -7.01
C ARG A 111 -35.17 -14.29 -6.57
N LEU A 112 -36.30 -14.91 -6.88
CA LEU A 112 -37.60 -14.47 -6.33
C LEU A 112 -38.12 -15.44 -5.29
N LEU A 113 -38.17 -16.74 -5.60
CA LEU A 113 -38.79 -17.74 -4.75
C LEU A 113 -38.08 -19.09 -4.88
N THR A 114 -38.14 -19.91 -3.83
CA THR A 114 -37.71 -21.31 -3.86
C THR A 114 -38.92 -22.24 -3.79
N LEU A 115 -38.96 -23.26 -4.63
CA LEU A 115 -40.06 -24.22 -4.71
C LEU A 115 -40.20 -25.03 -3.41
N GLN A 116 -41.42 -25.21 -2.92
CA GLN A 116 -41.76 -26.19 -1.88
C GLN A 116 -42.31 -27.46 -2.53
N ASN A 117 -41.43 -28.41 -2.81
CA ASN A 117 -41.78 -29.65 -3.49
C ASN A 117 -42.61 -30.58 -2.59
N LYS A 118 -43.59 -31.28 -3.16
CA LYS A 118 -44.46 -32.21 -2.43
C LYS A 118 -43.85 -33.60 -2.43
N ARG A 119 -43.41 -34.08 -1.27
CA ARG A 119 -42.92 -35.46 -1.12
C ARG A 119 -43.64 -36.15 0.03
N GLN A 120 -44.26 -37.30 -0.24
CA GLN A 120 -45.09 -38.02 0.74
C GLN A 120 -46.10 -37.10 1.46
N GLY A 121 -46.69 -36.15 0.72
CA GLY A 121 -47.67 -35.19 1.26
C GLY A 121 -47.11 -34.05 2.10
N LYS A 122 -45.79 -33.97 2.32
CA LYS A 122 -45.13 -32.90 3.10
C LYS A 122 -44.29 -31.96 2.21
N PRO A 123 -44.11 -30.69 2.61
CA PRO A 123 -43.35 -29.71 1.83
C PRO A 123 -41.85 -29.83 2.13
N TYR A 124 -41.03 -29.82 1.08
CA TYR A 124 -39.57 -29.77 1.22
C TYR A 124 -38.98 -28.72 0.27
N THR A 125 -38.09 -27.89 0.80
CA THR A 125 -37.36 -26.85 0.06
C THR A 125 -35.89 -27.20 -0.17
N ILE A 126 -35.49 -28.41 0.19
CA ILE A 126 -34.13 -28.92 0.03
C ILE A 126 -34.13 -30.32 -0.61
N PHE A 127 -33.05 -30.67 -1.30
CA PHE A 127 -32.82 -31.98 -1.89
C PHE A 127 -31.34 -32.29 -2.04
N GLY A 128 -31.00 -33.54 -2.39
CA GLY A 128 -29.62 -33.93 -2.69
C GLY A 128 -29.55 -35.02 -3.75
N SER A 129 -28.48 -35.81 -3.68
CA SER A 129 -28.29 -37.02 -4.49
C SER A 129 -28.18 -38.27 -3.62
N VAL A 130 -28.52 -39.40 -4.23
CA VAL A 130 -28.31 -40.76 -3.71
C VAL A 130 -27.32 -41.45 -4.64
N ILE A 131 -26.20 -41.90 -4.09
CA ILE A 131 -25.25 -42.77 -4.76
C ILE A 131 -25.59 -44.18 -4.30
N PHE A 132 -25.88 -45.10 -5.21
CA PHE A 132 -26.35 -46.44 -4.85
C PHE A 132 -25.82 -47.53 -5.77
N THR A 133 -25.86 -48.75 -5.27
CA THR A 133 -25.54 -50.00 -5.98
C THR A 133 -26.58 -51.07 -5.64
N ARG A 134 -26.50 -52.22 -6.28
CA ARG A 134 -27.35 -53.37 -5.97
C ARG A 134 -26.92 -54.01 -4.64
N SER A 135 -27.87 -54.44 -3.82
CA SER A 135 -27.57 -54.91 -2.45
C SER A 135 -26.73 -56.19 -2.41
N ASP A 136 -26.81 -57.03 -3.44
CA ASP A 136 -26.02 -58.27 -3.60
C ASP A 136 -24.54 -58.04 -4.01
N LYS A 137 -24.14 -56.81 -4.36
CA LYS A 137 -22.76 -56.46 -4.71
C LYS A 137 -21.90 -56.37 -3.45
N VAL A 138 -21.27 -57.49 -3.08
CA VAL A 138 -20.39 -57.60 -1.91
C VAL A 138 -19.09 -56.79 -2.03
N ASP A 139 -18.65 -56.51 -3.25
CA ASP A 139 -17.41 -55.80 -3.57
C ASP A 139 -17.54 -54.26 -3.56
N ILE A 140 -18.74 -53.71 -3.34
CA ILE A 140 -18.99 -52.26 -3.31
C ILE A 140 -19.76 -51.90 -2.03
N ASN A 141 -19.09 -51.36 -1.01
CA ASN A 141 -19.72 -51.00 0.27
C ASN A 141 -19.58 -49.51 0.61
N SER A 142 -18.62 -48.83 -0.01
CA SER A 142 -18.34 -47.41 0.18
C SER A 142 -18.10 -46.70 -1.15
N ILE A 143 -18.06 -45.37 -1.13
CA ILE A 143 -17.72 -44.57 -2.32
C ILE A 143 -16.31 -44.90 -2.85
N LYS A 144 -15.37 -45.29 -1.97
CA LYS A 144 -13.99 -45.65 -2.37
C LYS A 144 -13.93 -46.94 -3.18
N ASP A 145 -14.89 -47.85 -2.97
CA ASP A 145 -14.97 -49.15 -3.66
C ASP A 145 -15.47 -49.02 -5.10
N LEU A 146 -15.91 -47.82 -5.50
CA LEU A 146 -16.23 -47.51 -6.90
C LEU A 146 -14.99 -47.44 -7.80
N LYS A 147 -13.78 -47.59 -7.25
CA LYS A 147 -12.54 -47.63 -8.03
C LYS A 147 -12.62 -48.74 -9.10
N ASN A 148 -12.36 -48.39 -10.35
CA ASN A 148 -12.46 -49.28 -11.52
C ASN A 148 -13.86 -49.90 -11.73
N LYS A 149 -14.92 -49.28 -11.21
CA LYS A 149 -16.31 -49.66 -11.46
C LYS A 149 -17.00 -48.73 -12.45
N SER A 150 -18.11 -49.17 -13.00
CA SER A 150 -18.98 -48.37 -13.86
C SER A 150 -20.02 -47.61 -13.03
N LEU A 151 -20.13 -46.30 -13.24
CA LEU A 151 -21.10 -45.45 -12.57
C LEU A 151 -21.99 -44.78 -13.61
N MET A 152 -23.31 -44.85 -13.44
CA MET A 152 -24.27 -44.24 -14.35
C MET A 152 -24.95 -43.00 -13.78
N VAL A 153 -25.08 -41.98 -14.62
CA VAL A 153 -25.65 -40.66 -14.27
C VAL A 153 -26.61 -40.20 -15.35
N VAL A 154 -27.47 -39.25 -15.01
CA VAL A 154 -28.47 -38.72 -15.95
C VAL A 154 -27.85 -37.79 -17.00
N SER A 155 -26.99 -36.89 -16.55
CA SER A 155 -26.26 -35.91 -17.34
C SER A 155 -25.17 -35.28 -16.48
N GLU A 156 -24.05 -34.89 -17.08
CA GLU A 156 -22.98 -34.20 -16.35
C GLU A 156 -23.39 -32.81 -15.84
N LYS A 157 -24.41 -32.19 -16.46
CA LYS A 157 -24.95 -30.89 -16.03
C LYS A 157 -26.10 -31.02 -15.04
N ALA A 158 -26.54 -32.24 -14.73
CA ALA A 158 -27.63 -32.44 -13.78
C ALA A 158 -27.13 -32.22 -12.35
N PHE A 159 -27.69 -31.23 -11.65
CA PHE A 159 -27.25 -30.89 -10.30
C PHE A 159 -27.39 -32.06 -9.31
N ALA A 160 -28.62 -32.52 -9.06
CA ALA A 160 -28.89 -33.70 -8.22
C ALA A 160 -28.52 -35.03 -8.90
N GLY A 161 -28.46 -35.05 -10.24
CA GLY A 161 -28.16 -36.26 -10.99
C GLY A 161 -26.68 -36.58 -11.06
N TRP A 162 -25.81 -35.60 -10.80
CA TRP A 162 -24.36 -35.79 -10.86
C TRP A 162 -23.58 -34.82 -9.97
N GLN A 163 -23.70 -33.51 -10.19
CA GLN A 163 -22.77 -32.51 -9.62
C GLN A 163 -22.69 -32.56 -8.08
N ALA A 164 -23.83 -32.73 -7.40
CA ALA A 164 -23.85 -32.87 -5.94
C ALA A 164 -23.16 -34.17 -5.46
N ALA A 165 -23.34 -35.28 -6.18
CA ALA A 165 -22.65 -36.54 -5.89
C ALA A 165 -21.15 -36.46 -6.19
N TRP A 166 -20.75 -35.81 -7.29
CA TRP A 166 -19.35 -35.58 -7.62
C TRP A 166 -18.65 -34.75 -6.53
N GLY A 167 -19.30 -33.69 -6.03
CA GLY A 167 -18.78 -32.91 -4.92
C GLY A 167 -18.55 -33.71 -3.65
N GLU A 168 -19.48 -34.61 -3.32
CA GLU A 168 -19.40 -35.53 -2.18
C GLU A 168 -18.28 -36.57 -2.38
N MET A 169 -18.14 -37.13 -3.58
CA MET A 169 -17.05 -38.05 -3.91
C MET A 169 -15.68 -37.37 -3.69
N LEU A 170 -15.53 -36.12 -4.14
CA LEU A 170 -14.31 -35.34 -3.91
C LEU A 170 -14.07 -35.04 -2.42
N ASP A 171 -15.12 -34.74 -1.63
CA ASP A 171 -15.02 -34.57 -0.17
C ASP A 171 -14.45 -35.83 0.49
N GLN A 172 -14.70 -37.01 -0.07
CA GLN A 172 -14.16 -38.29 0.40
C GLN A 172 -12.83 -38.69 -0.26
N GLY A 173 -12.19 -37.79 -1.01
CA GLY A 173 -10.92 -38.03 -1.70
C GLY A 173 -11.03 -38.97 -2.91
N PHE A 174 -12.23 -39.13 -3.47
CA PHE A 174 -12.50 -39.93 -4.65
C PHE A 174 -12.76 -39.01 -5.86
N ASP A 175 -11.82 -38.98 -6.81
CA ASP A 175 -11.98 -38.27 -8.08
C ASP A 175 -12.58 -39.22 -9.12
N PRO A 176 -13.87 -39.08 -9.47
CA PRO A 176 -14.56 -40.03 -10.34
C PRO A 176 -14.01 -40.03 -11.77
N TYR A 177 -13.53 -38.90 -12.29
CA TYR A 177 -12.99 -38.82 -13.64
C TYR A 177 -11.63 -39.51 -13.79
N LYS A 178 -10.93 -39.77 -12.67
CA LYS A 178 -9.64 -40.48 -12.66
C LYS A 178 -9.73 -41.93 -12.17
N LYS A 179 -10.69 -42.23 -11.28
CA LYS A 179 -10.73 -43.51 -10.53
C LYS A 179 -11.84 -44.47 -10.99
N LEU A 180 -12.86 -44.01 -11.72
CA LEU A 180 -13.88 -44.90 -12.28
C LEU A 180 -13.31 -45.66 -13.50
N LYS A 181 -13.90 -46.82 -13.81
CA LYS A 181 -13.64 -47.48 -15.10
C LYS A 181 -14.27 -46.65 -16.21
N ASN A 182 -15.58 -46.43 -16.12
CA ASN A 182 -16.36 -45.63 -17.06
C ASN A 182 -17.43 -44.83 -16.30
N LEU A 183 -17.60 -43.56 -16.65
CA LEU A 183 -18.78 -42.76 -16.31
C LEU A 183 -19.79 -42.85 -17.46
N VAL A 184 -20.95 -43.46 -17.22
CA VAL A 184 -21.97 -43.75 -18.24
C VAL A 184 -23.10 -42.73 -18.14
N ILE A 185 -23.38 -42.01 -19.22
CA ILE A 185 -24.54 -41.11 -19.30
C ILE A 185 -25.76 -41.91 -19.77
N SER A 186 -26.90 -41.76 -19.11
CA SER A 186 -28.16 -42.41 -19.51
C SER A 186 -28.57 -41.98 -20.92
N SER A 187 -28.80 -42.96 -21.81
CA SER A 187 -29.26 -42.71 -23.18
C SER A 187 -30.67 -42.13 -23.24
N LYS A 188 -31.47 -42.33 -22.18
CA LYS A 188 -32.80 -41.76 -22.03
C LYS A 188 -32.81 -40.45 -21.24
N HIS A 189 -31.66 -40.02 -20.70
CA HIS A 189 -31.54 -38.86 -19.81
C HIS A 189 -32.58 -38.81 -18.68
N THR A 190 -33.00 -39.96 -18.16
CA THR A 190 -33.97 -40.07 -17.07
C THR A 190 -33.39 -40.80 -15.88
N GLN A 191 -33.80 -40.41 -14.68
CA GLN A 191 -33.37 -41.06 -13.43
C GLN A 191 -33.85 -42.51 -13.35
N THR A 192 -35.05 -42.81 -13.86
CA THR A 192 -35.61 -44.17 -13.89
C THR A 192 -34.73 -45.14 -14.68
N ASP A 193 -34.12 -44.68 -15.78
CA ASP A 193 -33.20 -45.50 -16.59
C ASP A 193 -31.90 -45.83 -15.85
N VAL A 194 -31.39 -44.88 -15.05
CA VAL A 194 -30.24 -45.13 -14.15
C VAL A 194 -30.57 -46.25 -13.16
N VAL A 195 -31.72 -46.16 -12.47
CA VAL A 195 -32.15 -47.19 -11.50
C VAL A 195 -32.29 -48.56 -12.16
N LYS A 196 -33.00 -48.65 -13.29
CA LYS A 196 -33.20 -49.91 -14.02
C LYS A 196 -31.88 -50.51 -14.52
N SER A 197 -30.93 -49.67 -14.94
CA SER A 197 -29.63 -50.13 -15.43
C SER A 197 -28.74 -50.68 -14.31
N VAL A 198 -28.80 -50.10 -13.11
CA VAL A 198 -28.08 -50.62 -11.93
C VAL A 198 -28.68 -51.95 -11.47
N LEU A 199 -30.01 -52.02 -11.35
CA LEU A 199 -30.69 -53.24 -10.88
C LEU A 199 -30.54 -54.43 -11.86
N SER A 200 -30.58 -54.16 -13.17
CA SER A 200 -30.32 -55.17 -14.20
C SER A 200 -28.84 -55.58 -14.30
N GLY A 201 -27.92 -54.91 -13.60
CA GLY A 201 -26.49 -55.21 -13.61
C GLY A 201 -25.75 -54.71 -14.85
N LYS A 202 -26.37 -53.86 -15.67
CA LYS A 202 -25.73 -53.21 -16.83
C LYS A 202 -24.59 -52.27 -16.41
N VAL A 203 -24.70 -51.68 -15.22
CA VAL A 203 -23.71 -50.82 -14.58
C VAL A 203 -23.61 -51.17 -13.10
N ASP A 204 -22.49 -50.88 -12.46
CA ASP A 204 -22.21 -51.29 -11.08
C ASP A 204 -22.89 -50.38 -10.05
N ALA A 205 -22.99 -49.08 -10.33
CA ALA A 205 -23.59 -48.10 -9.43
C ALA A 205 -24.28 -46.98 -10.23
N GLY A 206 -25.13 -46.21 -9.55
CA GLY A 206 -25.84 -45.08 -10.15
C GLY A 206 -25.99 -43.90 -9.21
N VAL A 207 -26.26 -42.73 -9.79
CA VAL A 207 -26.61 -41.51 -9.06
C VAL A 207 -28.01 -41.05 -9.47
N VAL A 208 -28.87 -40.84 -8.48
CA VAL A 208 -30.22 -40.27 -8.66
C VAL A 208 -30.49 -39.19 -7.64
N ARG A 209 -31.58 -38.44 -7.85
CA ARG A 209 -32.06 -37.44 -6.89
C ARG A 209 -32.66 -38.14 -5.66
N THR A 210 -32.50 -37.53 -4.50
CA THR A 210 -33.24 -37.89 -3.27
C THR A 210 -34.74 -37.82 -3.51
N ASP A 211 -35.51 -38.82 -3.06
CA ASP A 211 -36.94 -39.08 -3.34
C ASP A 211 -37.21 -40.09 -4.47
N MET A 212 -36.29 -40.28 -5.41
CA MET A 212 -36.53 -41.10 -6.60
C MET A 212 -36.72 -42.57 -6.26
N LEU A 213 -35.85 -43.14 -5.42
CA LEU A 213 -35.89 -44.57 -5.10
C LEU A 213 -37.14 -44.92 -4.29
N GLU A 214 -37.50 -44.08 -3.33
CA GLU A 214 -38.68 -44.24 -2.49
C GLU A 214 -39.96 -44.07 -3.29
N ASN A 215 -40.01 -43.10 -4.22
CA ASN A 215 -41.15 -42.92 -5.11
C ASN A 215 -41.32 -44.12 -6.04
N MET A 216 -40.24 -44.65 -6.62
CA MET A 216 -40.29 -45.85 -7.44
C MET A 216 -40.70 -47.09 -6.63
N ALA A 217 -40.25 -47.21 -5.38
CA ALA A 217 -40.66 -48.29 -4.49
C ALA A 217 -42.14 -48.17 -4.09
N ALA A 218 -42.64 -46.96 -3.80
CA ALA A 218 -44.05 -46.70 -3.49
C ALA A 218 -44.98 -47.01 -4.68
N GLN A 219 -44.46 -46.91 -5.92
CA GLN A 219 -45.16 -47.29 -7.15
C GLN A 219 -45.02 -48.78 -7.50
N ASN A 220 -44.42 -49.60 -6.62
CA ASN A 220 -44.10 -51.02 -6.87
C ASN A 220 -43.23 -51.27 -8.11
N LEU A 221 -42.44 -50.28 -8.55
CA LEU A 221 -41.55 -50.42 -9.71
C LEU A 221 -40.22 -51.08 -9.34
N ILE A 222 -39.80 -50.97 -8.08
CA ILE A 222 -38.57 -51.56 -7.53
C ILE A 222 -38.82 -52.03 -6.10
N ASN A 223 -38.00 -52.97 -5.63
CA ASN A 223 -37.91 -53.29 -4.20
C ASN A 223 -36.73 -52.53 -3.60
N ILE A 224 -37.00 -51.69 -2.59
CA ILE A 224 -35.97 -50.87 -1.93
C ILE A 224 -34.87 -51.74 -1.28
N LYS A 225 -35.19 -52.98 -0.90
CA LYS A 225 -34.24 -53.94 -0.29
C LYS A 225 -33.17 -54.44 -1.29
N ASP A 226 -33.41 -54.30 -2.58
CA ASP A 226 -32.46 -54.68 -3.63
C ASP A 226 -31.38 -53.60 -3.84
N ILE A 227 -31.46 -52.49 -3.08
CA ILE A 227 -30.59 -51.33 -3.22
C ILE A 227 -29.78 -51.12 -1.94
N LYS A 228 -28.51 -50.81 -2.13
CA LYS A 228 -27.58 -50.37 -1.09
C LYS A 228 -27.10 -48.96 -1.40
N VAL A 229 -27.28 -48.03 -0.45
CA VAL A 229 -26.84 -46.63 -0.57
C VAL A 229 -25.40 -46.50 -0.10
N LEU A 230 -24.56 -45.86 -0.92
CA LEU A 230 -23.15 -45.63 -0.66
C LEU A 230 -22.97 -44.27 0.03
N GLY A 231 -22.26 -44.25 1.15
CA GLY A 231 -22.02 -43.01 1.91
C GLY A 231 -23.31 -42.39 2.47
N GLN A 232 -24.29 -43.22 2.85
CA GLN A 232 -25.57 -42.77 3.36
C GLN A 232 -25.40 -41.83 4.57
N LYS A 233 -26.15 -40.73 4.55
CA LYS A 233 -26.23 -39.75 5.63
C LYS A 233 -27.63 -39.77 6.23
N SER A 234 -27.74 -39.36 7.49
CA SER A 234 -29.01 -39.18 8.19
C SER A 234 -29.24 -37.70 8.49
N ASN A 235 -30.50 -37.28 8.42
CA ASN A 235 -30.93 -35.95 8.79
C ASN A 235 -32.33 -36.05 9.39
N GLU A 236 -32.50 -35.62 10.64
CA GLU A 236 -33.78 -35.70 11.36
C GLU A 236 -34.93 -34.97 10.65
N ARG A 237 -34.62 -33.93 9.87
CA ARG A 237 -35.61 -33.10 9.16
C ARG A 237 -35.78 -33.50 7.69
N PHE A 238 -35.09 -34.53 7.22
CA PHE A 238 -35.15 -34.99 5.83
C PHE A 238 -35.18 -36.54 5.78
N PRO A 239 -36.36 -37.15 5.64
CA PRO A 239 -36.54 -38.60 5.85
C PRO A 239 -36.16 -39.47 4.64
N PHE A 240 -35.66 -38.89 3.55
CA PHE A 240 -35.31 -39.62 2.33
C PHE A 240 -33.85 -40.05 2.35
N LEU A 241 -33.57 -41.18 1.70
CA LEU A 241 -32.22 -41.67 1.45
C LEU A 241 -31.41 -40.59 0.74
N HIS A 242 -30.21 -40.30 1.25
CA HIS A 242 -29.29 -39.35 0.64
C HIS A 242 -27.83 -39.71 0.96
N SER A 243 -26.94 -39.45 0.01
CA SER A 243 -25.48 -39.60 0.17
C SER A 243 -24.79 -38.25 0.32
N THR A 244 -25.38 -37.19 -0.24
CA THR A 244 -24.78 -35.86 -0.31
C THR A 244 -25.26 -34.95 0.81
N ARG A 245 -24.61 -33.79 0.96
CA ARG A 245 -25.23 -32.62 1.59
C ARG A 245 -26.55 -32.26 0.88
N LEU A 246 -27.43 -31.56 1.59
CA LEU A 246 -28.70 -31.09 1.04
C LEU A 246 -28.55 -29.64 0.56
N TYR A 247 -29.17 -29.34 -0.58
CA TYR A 247 -29.10 -28.06 -1.27
C TYR A 247 -30.51 -27.49 -1.47
N PRO A 248 -30.66 -26.17 -1.63
CA PRO A 248 -31.94 -25.54 -1.93
C PRO A 248 -32.61 -26.14 -3.18
N GLU A 249 -33.94 -26.16 -3.17
CA GLU A 249 -34.79 -26.58 -4.28
C GLU A 249 -34.69 -25.67 -5.52
N TRP A 250 -35.43 -26.02 -6.57
CA TRP A 250 -35.53 -25.19 -7.77
C TRP A 250 -36.02 -23.78 -7.44
N THR A 251 -35.56 -22.81 -8.22
CA THR A 251 -35.82 -21.39 -7.98
C THR A 251 -36.60 -20.78 -9.13
N PHE A 252 -37.53 -19.90 -8.77
CA PHE A 252 -38.19 -18.98 -9.68
C PHE A 252 -37.40 -17.67 -9.66
N ILE A 253 -36.85 -17.28 -10.80
CA ILE A 253 -35.88 -16.18 -10.90
C ILE A 253 -36.42 -15.09 -11.81
N LYS A 254 -36.03 -13.87 -11.49
CA LYS A 254 -36.29 -12.66 -12.25
C LYS A 254 -35.14 -12.42 -13.22
N SER A 255 -35.46 -12.17 -14.49
CA SER A 255 -34.48 -11.65 -15.45
C SER A 255 -34.14 -10.18 -15.17
N GLY A 256 -32.95 -9.72 -15.57
CA GLY A 256 -32.48 -8.34 -15.34
C GLY A 256 -33.38 -7.27 -15.97
N LYS A 257 -34.07 -7.57 -17.07
CA LYS A 257 -34.97 -6.63 -17.78
C LYS A 257 -36.35 -6.46 -17.15
N THR A 258 -36.77 -7.37 -16.28
CA THR A 258 -38.14 -7.38 -15.75
C THR A 258 -38.31 -6.26 -14.72
N SER A 259 -39.46 -5.59 -14.66
CA SER A 259 -39.68 -4.52 -13.67
C SER A 259 -39.73 -5.09 -12.24
N ASN A 260 -39.27 -4.30 -11.25
CA ASN A 260 -39.37 -4.69 -9.83
C ASN A 260 -40.83 -4.84 -9.38
N SER A 261 -41.72 -3.98 -9.88
CA SER A 261 -43.15 -4.02 -9.58
C SER A 261 -43.81 -5.33 -10.03
N LEU A 262 -43.55 -5.76 -11.28
CA LEU A 262 -44.11 -7.03 -11.79
C LEU A 262 -43.55 -8.23 -11.01
N ALA A 263 -42.24 -8.22 -10.71
CA ALA A 263 -41.62 -9.28 -9.93
C ALA A 263 -42.23 -9.40 -8.52
N GLN A 264 -42.56 -8.28 -7.87
CA GLN A 264 -43.24 -8.26 -6.59
C GLN A 264 -44.66 -8.83 -6.68
N LYS A 265 -45.44 -8.43 -7.69
CA LYS A 265 -46.79 -8.99 -7.94
C LYS A 265 -46.74 -10.51 -8.12
N VAL A 266 -45.80 -11.01 -8.93
CA VAL A 266 -45.58 -12.45 -9.15
C VAL A 266 -45.18 -13.17 -7.87
N ALA A 267 -44.27 -12.60 -7.08
CA ALA A 267 -43.84 -13.20 -5.82
C ALA A 267 -45.00 -13.33 -4.83
N ILE A 268 -45.83 -12.28 -4.69
CA ILE A 268 -47.01 -12.29 -3.82
C ILE A 268 -48.02 -13.35 -4.29
N ALA A 269 -48.33 -13.40 -5.59
CA ALA A 269 -49.29 -14.34 -6.15
C ALA A 269 -48.87 -15.80 -5.89
N LEU A 270 -47.60 -16.14 -6.14
CA LEU A 270 -47.07 -17.50 -5.92
C LEU A 270 -46.93 -17.87 -4.43
N LEU A 271 -46.64 -16.91 -3.55
CA LEU A 271 -46.62 -17.15 -2.09
C LEU A 271 -48.02 -17.40 -1.52
N GLN A 272 -49.06 -16.82 -2.14
CA GLN A 272 -50.47 -17.01 -1.74
C GLN A 272 -51.11 -18.25 -2.38
N LEU A 273 -50.43 -18.91 -3.32
CA LEU A 273 -50.94 -20.09 -4.01
C LEU A 273 -51.14 -21.24 -3.01
N LYS A 274 -52.38 -21.71 -2.89
CA LYS A 274 -52.77 -22.78 -1.97
C LYS A 274 -52.40 -24.16 -2.52
N SER A 275 -52.06 -25.08 -1.63
CA SER A 275 -51.59 -26.43 -1.98
C SER A 275 -52.62 -27.34 -2.67
N ASP A 276 -53.90 -26.98 -2.60
CA ASP A 276 -55.04 -27.65 -3.25
C ASP A 276 -55.42 -27.00 -4.59
N HIS A 277 -54.76 -25.92 -5.00
CA HIS A 277 -54.97 -25.30 -6.30
C HIS A 277 -54.49 -26.23 -7.44
N ILE A 278 -55.15 -26.18 -8.60
CA ILE A 278 -54.80 -27.03 -9.76
C ILE A 278 -53.34 -26.86 -10.19
N ALA A 279 -52.80 -25.65 -10.08
CA ALA A 279 -51.38 -25.36 -10.32
C ALA A 279 -50.43 -26.18 -9.42
N ALA A 280 -50.71 -26.27 -8.12
CA ALA A 280 -49.93 -27.05 -7.17
C ALA A 280 -50.12 -28.57 -7.39
N ILE A 281 -51.34 -28.99 -7.69
CA ILE A 281 -51.69 -30.40 -7.96
C ILE A 281 -50.97 -30.91 -9.21
N SER A 282 -51.15 -30.24 -10.36
CA SER A 282 -50.50 -30.58 -11.62
C SER A 282 -48.98 -30.46 -11.53
N GLY A 283 -48.50 -29.45 -10.81
CA GLY A 283 -47.08 -29.21 -10.57
C GLY A 283 -46.42 -30.16 -9.58
N HIS A 284 -47.19 -30.98 -8.85
CA HIS A 284 -46.71 -31.84 -7.78
C HIS A 284 -45.89 -31.09 -6.73
N TYR A 285 -46.30 -29.87 -6.38
CA TYR A 285 -45.68 -29.05 -5.32
C TYR A 285 -46.73 -28.59 -4.31
N ILE A 286 -46.31 -28.11 -3.14
CA ILE A 286 -47.23 -27.61 -2.09
C ILE A 286 -47.36 -26.10 -2.16
N GLY A 287 -46.28 -25.40 -2.54
CA GLY A 287 -46.29 -23.95 -2.68
C GLY A 287 -44.90 -23.41 -2.98
N TRP A 288 -44.69 -22.16 -2.63
CA TRP A 288 -43.44 -21.44 -2.82
C TRP A 288 -42.98 -20.83 -1.51
N ASN A 289 -41.66 -20.74 -1.32
CA ASN A 289 -41.03 -20.15 -0.16
C ASN A 289 -40.25 -18.90 -0.58
N VAL A 290 -40.03 -17.99 0.38
CA VAL A 290 -39.01 -16.95 0.23
C VAL A 290 -37.66 -17.59 -0.17
N PRO A 291 -36.87 -16.91 -1.01
CA PRO A 291 -35.72 -17.52 -1.66
C PRO A 291 -34.69 -17.95 -0.61
N LEU A 292 -34.27 -19.21 -0.70
CA LEU A 292 -33.24 -19.76 0.19
C LEU A 292 -31.83 -19.26 -0.19
N ASN A 293 -30.86 -19.56 0.66
CA ASN A 293 -29.46 -19.29 0.39
C ASN A 293 -28.85 -20.32 -0.58
N TYR A 294 -28.46 -19.89 -1.79
CA TYR A 294 -27.79 -20.74 -2.80
C TYR A 294 -26.26 -20.66 -2.73
N GLU A 295 -25.65 -19.98 -1.75
CA GLU A 295 -24.18 -19.98 -1.57
C GLU A 295 -23.57 -21.40 -1.47
N PRO A 296 -24.20 -22.39 -0.81
CA PRO A 296 -23.69 -23.77 -0.85
C PRO A 296 -23.58 -24.34 -2.27
N VAL A 297 -24.41 -23.87 -3.20
CA VAL A 297 -24.37 -24.24 -4.62
C VAL A 297 -23.19 -23.56 -5.30
N HIS A 298 -22.96 -22.26 -5.06
CA HIS A 298 -21.76 -21.57 -5.57
C HIS A 298 -20.47 -22.24 -5.10
N GLN A 299 -20.38 -22.57 -3.80
CA GLN A 299 -19.22 -23.24 -3.22
C GLN A 299 -18.97 -24.60 -3.89
N LEU A 300 -20.02 -25.38 -4.11
CA LEU A 300 -19.92 -26.64 -4.83
C LEU A 300 -19.41 -26.42 -6.26
N LEU A 301 -19.99 -25.51 -7.04
CA LEU A 301 -19.59 -25.29 -8.44
C LEU A 301 -18.14 -24.76 -8.54
N ARG A 302 -17.72 -23.85 -7.65
CA ARG A 302 -16.31 -23.40 -7.56
C ARG A 302 -15.37 -24.55 -7.26
N LYS A 303 -15.74 -25.43 -6.31
CA LYS A 303 -14.95 -26.61 -5.97
C LYS A 303 -14.80 -27.56 -7.17
N LEU A 304 -15.88 -27.76 -7.92
CA LEU A 304 -15.89 -28.61 -9.12
C LEU A 304 -15.19 -27.97 -10.32
N LYS A 305 -14.90 -26.66 -10.28
CA LYS A 305 -14.41 -25.88 -11.43
C LYS A 305 -15.27 -26.06 -12.69
N VAL A 306 -16.58 -26.00 -12.49
CA VAL A 306 -17.57 -26.06 -13.58
C VAL A 306 -18.22 -24.69 -13.75
N GLU A 307 -18.89 -24.48 -14.89
CA GLU A 307 -19.60 -23.25 -15.23
C GLU A 307 -20.41 -22.68 -14.03
N PRO A 308 -20.26 -21.39 -13.68
CA PRO A 308 -19.50 -20.31 -14.34
C PRO A 308 -18.04 -20.15 -13.84
N TYR A 309 -17.48 -21.16 -13.17
CA TYR A 309 -16.21 -21.09 -12.45
C TYR A 309 -15.09 -21.93 -13.07
N GLU A 310 -15.14 -22.25 -14.37
CA GLU A 310 -14.14 -23.09 -15.04
C GLU A 310 -12.71 -22.52 -14.90
N HIS A 311 -12.59 -21.20 -14.99
CA HIS A 311 -11.32 -20.46 -14.87
C HIS A 311 -11.16 -19.78 -13.51
N PHE A 312 -11.96 -20.16 -12.51
CA PHE A 312 -11.91 -19.53 -11.20
C PHE A 312 -10.56 -19.82 -10.53
N GLY A 313 -9.76 -18.75 -10.31
CA GLY A 313 -8.41 -18.83 -9.76
C GLY A 313 -7.30 -19.08 -10.79
N GLU A 314 -7.61 -19.14 -12.09
CA GLU A 314 -6.61 -19.22 -13.15
C GLU A 314 -6.19 -17.81 -13.61
N ILE A 315 -4.90 -17.53 -13.55
CA ILE A 315 -4.33 -16.26 -14.00
C ILE A 315 -4.14 -16.35 -15.52
N ASP A 316 -5.03 -15.74 -16.28
CA ASP A 316 -4.92 -15.63 -17.74
C ASP A 316 -3.89 -14.56 -18.12
N SER A 317 -2.76 -15.00 -18.67
CA SER A 317 -1.66 -14.13 -19.10
C SER A 317 -2.08 -13.14 -20.20
N GLN A 318 -3.08 -13.49 -21.03
CA GLN A 318 -3.62 -12.57 -22.03
C GLN A 318 -4.43 -11.45 -21.38
N LYS A 319 -5.22 -11.77 -20.35
CA LYS A 319 -5.96 -10.76 -19.58
C LYS A 319 -5.02 -9.84 -18.81
N ILE A 320 -3.94 -10.36 -18.23
CA ILE A 320 -2.91 -9.50 -17.59
C ILE A 320 -2.29 -8.55 -18.62
N MET A 321 -1.95 -9.05 -19.80
CA MET A 321 -1.35 -8.23 -20.86
C MET A 321 -2.27 -7.10 -21.32
N ILE A 322 -3.60 -7.34 -21.32
CA ILE A 322 -4.60 -6.33 -21.68
C ILE A 322 -4.82 -5.34 -20.52
N LEU A 323 -4.97 -5.84 -19.29
CA LEU A 323 -5.29 -5.02 -18.11
C LEU A 323 -4.12 -4.12 -17.70
N TYR A 324 -2.87 -4.59 -17.87
CA TYR A 324 -1.64 -3.90 -17.43
C TYR A 324 -0.73 -3.49 -18.59
N LYS A 325 -1.31 -3.28 -19.78
CA LYS A 325 -0.53 -2.98 -21.00
C LYS A 325 0.43 -1.82 -20.80
N ASN A 326 -0.03 -0.75 -20.14
CA ASN A 326 0.74 0.48 -20.00
C ASN A 326 1.88 0.34 -18.99
N GLU A 327 1.64 -0.37 -17.90
CA GLU A 327 2.59 -0.67 -16.84
C GLU A 327 3.71 -1.58 -17.34
N ILE A 328 3.36 -2.59 -18.14
CA ILE A 328 4.33 -3.49 -18.78
C ILE A 328 5.21 -2.72 -19.77
N LEU A 329 4.62 -1.81 -20.55
CA LEU A 329 5.36 -0.98 -21.52
C LEU A 329 6.33 -0.02 -20.81
N LEU A 330 5.89 0.57 -19.70
CA LEU A 330 6.74 1.41 -18.85
C LEU A 330 7.92 0.61 -18.28
N ALA A 331 7.65 -0.58 -17.71
CA ALA A 331 8.70 -1.45 -17.17
C ALA A 331 9.71 -1.88 -18.24
N ALA A 332 9.24 -2.23 -19.44
CA ALA A 332 10.09 -2.57 -20.57
C ALA A 332 10.97 -1.38 -20.99
N SER A 333 10.41 -0.17 -21.04
CA SER A 333 11.17 1.04 -21.38
C SER A 333 12.26 1.36 -20.35
N MET A 334 11.97 1.19 -19.05
CA MET A 334 12.95 1.35 -17.99
C MET A 334 14.06 0.29 -18.06
N PHE A 335 13.71 -0.94 -18.44
CA PHE A 335 14.68 -2.02 -18.62
C PHE A 335 15.62 -1.75 -19.82
N VAL A 336 15.09 -1.26 -20.93
CA VAL A 336 15.93 -0.85 -22.07
C VAL A 336 16.85 0.31 -21.69
N LEU A 337 16.33 1.31 -20.96
CA LEU A 337 17.12 2.44 -20.50
C LEU A 337 18.24 2.00 -19.55
N SER A 338 17.97 1.10 -18.60
CA SER A 338 18.99 0.57 -17.70
C SER A 338 20.05 -0.24 -18.44
N LEU A 339 19.65 -1.04 -19.43
CA LEU A 339 20.59 -1.78 -20.28
C LEU A 339 21.52 -0.83 -21.07
N LEU A 340 20.98 0.27 -21.61
CA LEU A 340 21.77 1.29 -22.30
C LEU A 340 22.76 1.98 -21.36
N ILE A 341 22.35 2.30 -20.13
CA ILE A 341 23.23 2.87 -19.10
C ILE A 341 24.35 1.89 -18.74
N ILE A 342 24.05 0.60 -18.58
CA ILE A 342 25.05 -0.44 -18.31
C ILE A 342 26.04 -0.55 -19.46
N LEU A 343 25.56 -0.59 -20.70
CA LEU A 343 26.42 -0.65 -21.89
C LEU A 343 27.32 0.59 -22.00
N TYR A 344 26.79 1.77 -21.71
CA TYR A 344 27.56 3.00 -21.63
C TYR A 344 28.66 2.90 -20.56
N PHE A 345 28.31 2.46 -19.35
CA PHE A 345 29.26 2.28 -18.24
C PHE A 345 30.38 1.28 -18.58
N LEU A 346 30.04 0.16 -19.22
CA LEU A 346 31.02 -0.84 -19.67
C LEU A 346 31.97 -0.28 -20.72
N ARG A 347 31.46 0.53 -21.66
CA ARG A 347 32.30 1.21 -22.67
C ARG A 347 33.26 2.19 -22.01
N THR A 348 32.77 3.04 -21.10
CA THR A 348 33.59 4.00 -20.37
C THR A 348 34.64 3.31 -19.51
N ASN A 349 34.30 2.20 -18.85
CA ASN A 349 35.28 1.42 -18.06
C ASN A 349 36.37 0.79 -18.93
N ARG A 350 36.04 0.31 -20.14
CA ARG A 350 37.06 -0.18 -21.08
C ARG A 350 38.02 0.93 -21.48
N GLU A 351 37.51 2.10 -21.82
CA GLU A 351 38.32 3.27 -22.18
C GLU A 351 39.22 3.71 -21.01
N LEU A 352 38.68 3.72 -19.80
CA LEU A 352 39.42 4.04 -18.59
C LEU A 352 40.57 3.04 -18.33
N ASN A 353 40.34 1.75 -18.57
CA ASN A 353 41.38 0.73 -18.42
C ASN A 353 42.52 0.88 -19.44
N VAL A 354 42.22 1.21 -20.69
CA VAL A 354 43.24 1.50 -21.71
C VAL A 354 44.07 2.73 -21.31
N LYS A 355 43.41 3.80 -20.87
CA LYS A 355 44.10 5.00 -20.34
C LYS A 355 44.98 4.68 -19.14
N ARG A 356 44.55 3.75 -18.28
CA ARG A 356 45.33 3.29 -17.12
C ARG A 356 46.62 2.58 -17.54
N GLN A 357 46.58 1.78 -18.60
CA GLN A 357 47.76 1.11 -19.15
C GLN A 357 48.74 2.09 -19.79
N GLU A 358 48.25 3.09 -20.53
CA GLU A 358 49.08 4.17 -21.08
C GLU A 358 49.81 4.93 -19.96
N ILE A 359 49.09 5.27 -18.87
CA ILE A 359 49.67 5.92 -17.69
C ILE A 359 50.75 5.03 -17.05
N GLN A 360 50.55 3.71 -17.02
CA GLN A 360 51.51 2.79 -16.42
C GLN A 360 52.82 2.69 -17.20
N GLN A 361 52.78 2.63 -18.54
CA GLN A 361 53.99 2.67 -19.38
C GLN A 361 54.73 4.02 -19.29
N ALA A 362 53.99 5.13 -19.20
CA ALA A 362 54.58 6.45 -18.97
C ALA A 362 55.32 6.50 -17.62
N ASN A 363 54.75 5.88 -16.57
CA ASN A 363 55.38 5.81 -15.25
C ASN A 363 56.69 5.00 -15.24
N GLU A 364 56.79 3.91 -16.01
CA GLU A 364 58.01 3.10 -16.09
C GLU A 364 59.16 3.84 -16.80
N THR A 365 58.84 4.56 -17.87
CA THR A 365 59.81 5.42 -18.58
C THR A 365 60.28 6.55 -17.67
N LEU A 366 59.34 7.17 -16.96
CA LEU A 366 59.62 8.20 -15.97
C LEU A 366 60.50 7.67 -14.83
N ALA A 367 60.35 6.41 -14.41
CA ALA A 367 61.16 5.82 -13.34
C ALA A 367 62.66 5.74 -13.66
N LYS A 368 63.04 5.43 -14.91
CA LYS A 368 64.45 5.41 -15.36
C LYS A 368 65.04 6.82 -15.41
N GLU A 369 64.28 7.79 -15.90
CA GLU A 369 64.69 9.19 -15.90
C GLU A 369 64.79 9.74 -14.47
N ILE A 370 63.89 9.31 -13.58
CA ILE A 370 63.94 9.58 -12.15
C ILE A 370 65.23 9.03 -11.53
N GLU A 371 65.78 7.88 -11.92
CA GLU A 371 67.01 7.32 -11.33
C GLU A 371 68.27 8.14 -11.68
N GLN A 372 68.40 8.56 -12.93
CA GLN A 372 69.49 9.44 -13.35
C GLN A 372 69.34 10.84 -12.73
N ARG A 373 68.10 11.35 -12.69
CA ARG A 373 67.78 12.54 -11.89
C ARG A 373 68.03 12.29 -10.41
N LYS A 374 67.84 11.09 -9.87
CA LYS A 374 68.01 10.76 -8.45
C LYS A 374 69.46 10.86 -8.04
N ASN A 375 70.44 10.55 -8.88
CA ASN A 375 71.86 10.78 -8.54
C ASN A 375 72.20 12.28 -8.53
N ASN A 376 71.72 13.04 -9.51
CA ASN A 376 71.89 14.50 -9.55
C ASN A 376 71.11 15.20 -8.42
N ILE A 377 69.90 14.72 -8.14
CA ILE A 377 69.05 15.12 -7.02
C ILE A 377 69.66 14.64 -5.73
N THR A 378 70.39 13.52 -5.62
CA THR A 378 71.04 13.10 -4.37
C THR A 378 72.25 13.98 -4.07
N LEU A 379 72.98 14.44 -5.08
CA LEU A 379 73.99 15.48 -4.93
C LEU A 379 73.34 16.83 -4.55
N LEU A 380 72.32 17.27 -5.30
CA LEU A 380 71.55 18.49 -5.03
C LEU A 380 70.72 18.41 -3.75
N ASN A 381 70.38 17.22 -3.25
CA ASN A 381 69.73 16.94 -1.96
C ASN A 381 70.78 16.72 -0.90
N THR A 382 72.01 16.34 -1.18
CA THR A 382 73.04 16.37 -0.12
C THR A 382 73.31 17.83 0.22
N ILE A 383 73.49 18.65 -0.82
CA ILE A 383 73.55 20.11 -0.72
C ILE A 383 72.23 20.67 -0.19
N GLY A 384 71.12 20.24 -0.76
CA GLY A 384 69.77 20.74 -0.52
C GLY A 384 69.13 20.21 0.75
N ASN A 385 69.53 19.07 1.30
CA ASN A 385 69.17 18.49 2.62
C ASN A 385 70.13 19.00 3.66
N ALA A 386 71.36 19.37 3.34
CA ALA A 386 72.15 20.13 4.28
C ALA A 386 71.55 21.54 4.39
N GLN A 387 71.34 22.22 3.26
CA GLN A 387 70.62 23.49 3.16
C GLN A 387 69.18 23.39 3.64
N SER A 388 68.47 22.27 3.49
CA SER A 388 67.10 22.06 3.99
C SER A 388 67.05 21.47 5.38
N SER A 389 68.01 20.71 5.89
CA SER A 389 68.04 20.44 7.33
C SER A 389 68.26 21.78 8.02
N TYR A 390 69.12 22.60 7.46
CA TYR A 390 69.26 23.94 7.93
C TYR A 390 68.03 24.85 7.70
N ILE A 391 67.46 24.90 6.48
CA ILE A 391 66.30 25.71 6.09
C ILE A 391 64.99 25.15 6.69
N ASN A 392 64.86 23.85 6.87
CA ASN A 392 63.64 23.10 7.26
C ASN A 392 63.72 22.40 8.61
N THR A 393 64.83 21.80 9.07
CA THR A 393 64.94 21.30 10.46
C THR A 393 65.36 22.39 11.43
N HIS A 394 65.94 23.50 10.94
CA HIS A 394 66.53 24.57 11.79
C HIS A 394 67.25 23.98 13.00
N ASN A 395 67.80 22.78 12.80
CA ASN A 395 68.44 21.97 13.79
C ASN A 395 69.78 21.70 13.14
N GLU A 396 70.73 22.51 13.54
CA GLU A 396 71.89 22.80 12.72
C GLU A 396 72.88 21.64 12.80
N LYS A 397 72.81 20.89 13.89
CA LYS A 397 73.46 19.59 14.06
C LYS A 397 73.01 18.59 12.98
N LEU A 398 71.71 18.49 12.68
CA LEU A 398 71.21 17.62 11.61
C LEU A 398 71.63 18.11 10.21
N ALA A 399 71.83 19.41 10.03
CA ALA A 399 72.35 19.93 8.77
C ALA A 399 73.78 19.48 8.51
N PHE A 400 74.65 19.56 9.52
CA PHE A 400 76.01 19.03 9.48
C PHE A 400 76.04 17.50 9.41
N ASP A 401 75.16 16.81 10.14
CA ASP A 401 75.02 15.36 10.12
C ASP A 401 74.51 14.86 8.76
N SER A 402 73.57 15.56 8.13
CA SER A 402 73.03 15.22 6.81
C SER A 402 74.05 15.47 5.71
N LEU A 403 74.81 16.56 5.81
CA LEU A 403 75.86 16.88 4.87
C LEU A 403 76.96 15.82 4.96
N LEU A 404 77.39 15.47 6.18
CA LEU A 404 78.38 14.44 6.43
C LEU A 404 77.89 13.04 6.01
N THR A 405 76.65 12.69 6.31
CA THR A 405 76.06 11.40 5.91
C THR A 405 75.94 11.29 4.40
N GLY A 406 75.49 12.34 3.72
CA GLY A 406 75.43 12.38 2.25
C GLY A 406 76.81 12.30 1.61
N LEU A 407 77.83 12.93 2.20
CA LEU A 407 79.23 12.76 1.79
C LEU A 407 79.68 11.30 1.91
N LEU A 408 79.43 10.65 3.05
CA LEU A 408 79.80 9.25 3.28
C LEU A 408 79.09 8.27 2.33
N GLU A 409 77.84 8.56 1.95
CA GLU A 409 77.08 7.76 0.99
C GLU A 409 77.53 7.97 -0.45
N LEU A 410 77.81 9.20 -0.86
CA LEU A 410 78.30 9.52 -2.21
C LEU A 410 79.70 8.94 -2.45
N THR A 411 80.56 8.94 -1.43
CA THR A 411 81.94 8.43 -1.52
C THR A 411 82.10 6.98 -1.11
N ASN A 412 81.04 6.35 -0.60
CA ASN A 412 81.06 5.01 0.02
C ASN A 412 82.16 4.87 1.09
N SER A 413 82.32 5.92 1.91
CA SER A 413 83.30 6.00 2.99
C SER A 413 82.71 5.52 4.30
N GLN A 414 83.51 4.85 5.12
CA GLN A 414 83.08 4.34 6.43
C GLN A 414 83.25 5.39 7.56
N PHE A 415 84.12 6.39 7.39
CA PHE A 415 84.33 7.40 8.42
C PHE A 415 84.33 8.82 7.87
N GLY A 416 83.78 9.77 8.63
CA GLY A 416 83.91 11.19 8.33
C GLY A 416 83.68 12.12 9.52
N MET A 417 84.16 13.36 9.43
CA MET A 417 84.01 14.36 10.50
C MET A 417 83.94 15.79 9.92
N ILE A 418 83.16 16.67 10.56
CA ILE A 418 83.11 18.12 10.27
C ILE A 418 83.35 18.89 11.57
N VAL A 419 84.35 19.78 11.60
CA VAL A 419 84.74 20.55 12.78
C VAL A 419 84.63 22.05 12.50
N GLN A 420 84.15 22.83 13.49
CA GLN A 420 84.15 24.30 13.45
C GLN A 420 85.32 24.86 14.27
N VAL A 421 85.91 25.95 13.78
CA VAL A 421 87.01 26.66 14.45
C VAL A 421 86.46 27.92 15.13
N LYS A 422 86.78 28.14 16.41
CA LYS A 422 86.41 29.38 17.12
C LYS A 422 87.51 30.46 16.99
N PRO A 423 87.17 31.75 17.17
CA PRO A 423 88.11 32.88 17.01
C PRO A 423 89.29 32.90 17.99
N ASP A 424 89.25 32.15 19.09
CA ASP A 424 90.29 32.05 20.13
C ASP A 424 91.30 30.89 19.88
N GLY A 425 91.18 30.18 18.75
CA GLY A 425 92.03 29.05 18.39
C GLY A 425 91.67 27.73 19.09
N LEU A 426 90.59 27.70 19.86
CA LEU A 426 90.04 26.48 20.47
C LEU A 426 89.02 25.82 19.54
N TRP A 427 89.05 24.48 19.48
CA TRP A 427 88.20 23.68 18.59
C TRP A 427 86.92 23.25 19.30
N GLU A 428 85.75 23.57 18.76
CA GLU A 428 84.47 23.05 19.24
C GLU A 428 83.79 22.21 18.15
N PRO A 429 83.45 20.93 18.42
CA PRO A 429 82.84 20.07 17.41
C PRO A 429 81.36 20.44 17.20
N CYS A 430 80.98 20.83 15.97
CA CYS A 430 79.57 20.98 15.61
C CYS A 430 78.85 19.63 15.59
N SER A 431 79.50 18.59 15.06
CA SER A 431 78.99 17.22 14.96
C SER A 431 80.14 16.23 14.76
N VAL A 432 80.13 15.12 15.50
CA VAL A 432 81.01 13.98 15.27
C VAL A 432 80.14 12.76 14.99
N LEU A 433 80.32 12.12 13.82
CA LEU A 433 79.54 10.97 13.37
C LEU A 433 80.45 9.91 12.76
N TYR A 434 80.17 8.64 13.01
CA TYR A 434 80.92 7.52 12.43
C TYR A 434 79.96 6.50 11.80
N ARG A 435 80.42 5.75 10.79
CA ARG A 435 79.65 4.67 10.15
C ARG A 435 80.43 3.35 10.16
N CYS A 436 80.13 2.46 11.11
CA CYS A 436 80.71 1.11 11.10
C CYS A 436 79.75 0.13 10.43
N ILE A 437 80.24 -0.67 9.48
CA ILE A 437 79.48 -1.77 8.88
C ILE A 437 79.98 -3.05 9.55
N ASP A 438 79.17 -3.63 10.44
CA ASP A 438 79.39 -4.99 10.96
C ASP A 438 78.41 -5.96 10.27
N THR A 439 78.84 -7.19 10.02
CA THR A 439 78.21 -8.10 9.04
C THR A 439 76.96 -8.84 9.53
N ASN A 440 76.38 -8.50 10.70
CA ASN A 440 75.09 -9.08 11.15
C ASN A 440 74.21 -8.10 11.95
N LYS A 441 73.17 -7.55 11.30
CA LYS A 441 71.97 -6.84 11.82
C LYS A 441 72.15 -5.56 12.66
N GLU A 442 71.45 -4.53 12.20
CA GLU A 442 71.19 -3.18 12.76
C GLU A 442 72.28 -2.11 12.59
N GLN A 443 72.02 -1.21 11.63
CA GLN A 443 72.75 0.02 11.38
C GLN A 443 72.46 1.04 12.49
N ASN A 444 73.29 1.10 13.52
CA ASN A 444 73.15 2.14 14.55
C ASN A 444 74.18 3.25 14.37
N ILE A 445 73.65 4.45 14.10
CA ILE A 445 74.36 5.71 14.10
C ILE A 445 74.44 6.17 15.56
N PHE A 446 75.64 6.36 16.12
CA PHE A 446 75.80 6.89 17.48
C PHE A 446 76.52 8.23 17.48
N SER A 447 76.02 9.18 18.27
CA SER A 447 76.70 10.43 18.59
C SER A 447 77.46 10.29 19.92
N ALA A 448 78.77 10.55 19.97
CA ALA A 448 79.54 10.55 21.21
C ALA A 448 80.39 11.83 21.33
N PRO A 449 80.52 12.44 22.53
CA PRO A 449 81.44 13.56 22.74
C PRO A 449 82.88 13.02 22.80
N ILE A 450 83.71 13.37 21.82
CA ILE A 450 85.14 13.01 21.80
C ILE A 450 85.97 14.22 22.23
N ILE A 451 86.90 14.03 23.18
CA ILE A 451 87.95 15.00 23.49
C ILE A 451 89.10 14.74 22.50
N ILE A 452 89.30 15.67 21.55
CA ILE A 452 90.15 15.50 20.36
C ILE A 452 91.63 15.18 20.67
N LYS A 453 92.10 15.47 21.90
CA LYS A 453 93.50 15.23 22.33
C LYS A 453 93.90 13.74 22.45
N ASP A 454 92.95 12.81 22.44
CA ASP A 454 93.24 11.37 22.65
C ASP A 454 93.37 10.56 21.34
N VAL A 455 93.40 11.18 20.15
CA VAL A 455 93.50 10.50 18.83
C VAL A 455 94.67 11.04 17.97
N THR A 456 95.89 10.55 18.19
CA THR A 456 97.16 11.14 17.69
C THR A 456 97.32 11.29 16.16
N PRO A 457 96.90 10.35 15.28
CA PRO A 457 97.12 10.47 13.83
C PRO A 457 96.22 11.50 13.12
N VAL A 458 94.96 11.60 13.54
CA VAL A 458 94.00 12.59 12.99
C VAL A 458 94.44 14.01 13.37
N TYR A 459 94.98 14.17 14.59
CA TYR A 459 95.49 15.44 15.08
C TYR A 459 96.66 16.01 14.25
N HIS A 460 97.66 15.19 13.90
CA HIS A 460 98.78 15.65 13.06
C HIS A 460 98.36 16.06 11.65
N LEU A 461 97.38 15.37 11.04
CA LEU A 461 96.86 15.73 9.73
C LEU A 461 96.04 17.03 9.78
N LEU A 462 95.23 17.22 10.84
CA LEU A 462 94.50 18.46 11.08
C LEU A 462 95.47 19.65 11.28
N MET A 463 96.55 19.48 12.04
CA MET A 463 97.60 20.50 12.20
C MET A 463 98.26 20.86 10.87
N LYS A 464 98.60 19.85 10.04
CA LYS A 464 99.20 20.09 8.72
C LYS A 464 98.28 20.89 7.79
N VAL A 465 96.99 20.55 7.74
CA VAL A 465 95.99 21.29 6.94
C VAL A 465 95.73 22.68 7.53
N SER A 466 95.79 22.84 8.86
CA SER A 466 95.65 24.13 9.53
C SER A 466 96.85 25.05 9.25
N ASP A 467 98.06 24.51 9.18
CA ASP A 467 99.28 25.30 8.92
C ASP A 467 99.43 25.62 7.42
N SER A 468 99.10 24.67 6.52
CA SER A 468 99.32 24.82 5.07
C SER A 468 98.11 25.27 4.26
N HIS A 469 96.88 25.15 4.79
CA HIS A 469 95.61 25.46 4.12
C HIS A 469 95.35 24.66 2.80
N GLU A 470 96.02 23.52 2.59
CA GLU A 470 95.89 22.68 1.38
C GLU A 470 95.32 21.27 1.70
N VAL A 471 94.78 20.59 0.68
CA VAL A 471 94.22 19.22 0.82
C VAL A 471 95.34 18.20 1.10
N ALA A 472 95.11 17.30 2.06
CA ALA A 472 96.10 16.29 2.44
C ALA A 472 95.54 14.85 2.40
N PHE A 473 96.37 13.90 1.94
CA PHE A 473 96.04 12.47 1.84
C PHE A 473 97.01 11.62 2.68
N ALA A 474 96.53 10.48 3.18
CA ALA A 474 97.36 9.44 3.79
C ALA A 474 96.86 8.03 3.41
N THR A 475 97.78 7.18 2.92
CA THR A 475 97.52 5.77 2.56
C THR A 475 98.69 4.91 3.05
N GLU A 476 98.37 3.86 3.84
CA GLU A 476 99.23 2.78 4.35
C GLU A 476 100.18 3.03 5.57
N ASN A 477 100.12 2.05 6.50
CA ASN A 477 100.96 1.73 7.67
C ASN A 477 100.92 2.58 8.95
N LEU A 478 99.74 2.63 9.61
CA LEU A 478 99.61 2.90 11.06
C LEU A 478 99.85 1.67 11.95
N LYS A 479 100.21 0.51 11.39
CA LYS A 479 100.46 -0.73 12.15
C LYS A 479 101.89 -0.89 12.69
N THR A 480 102.86 -0.06 12.26
CA THR A 480 104.29 -0.26 12.58
C THR A 480 104.89 0.77 13.54
N SER A 481 104.18 1.83 13.93
CA SER A 481 104.61 2.70 15.02
C SER A 481 104.06 2.15 16.34
N GLY A 482 104.78 1.22 16.98
CA GLY A 482 104.42 0.60 18.27
C GLY A 482 104.38 1.54 19.49
N LEU A 483 104.09 2.82 19.29
CA LEU A 483 103.67 3.73 20.35
C LEU A 483 102.15 3.91 20.23
N PHE A 484 101.47 4.01 21.37
CA PHE A 484 100.03 4.26 21.56
C PHE A 484 99.14 3.01 21.74
N PRO A 485 98.62 2.77 22.96
CA PRO A 485 97.61 1.76 23.19
C PRO A 485 96.26 2.28 22.67
N LEU A 486 95.73 1.64 21.63
CA LEU A 486 94.39 1.92 21.09
C LEU A 486 93.34 1.49 22.12
N LYS A 487 92.80 2.42 22.89
CA LYS A 487 91.62 2.16 23.73
C LYS A 487 90.45 1.79 22.82
N ARG A 488 89.96 0.55 22.93
CA ARG A 488 88.77 0.05 22.23
C ARG A 488 87.57 0.95 22.53
N ILE A 489 86.96 1.50 21.49
CA ILE A 489 85.56 1.96 21.52
C ILE A 489 84.80 0.98 20.62
N GLY A 490 84.42 -0.17 21.17
CA GLY A 490 83.82 -1.28 20.40
C GLY A 490 84.76 -1.97 19.40
N ASP A 491 84.20 -2.82 18.52
CA ASP A 491 84.90 -3.73 17.58
C ASP A 491 85.32 -3.08 16.23
N ILE A 492 85.78 -1.82 16.23
CA ILE A 492 86.15 -1.09 14.99
C ILE A 492 87.67 -1.19 14.70
N THR A 493 88.08 -1.54 13.47
CA THR A 493 89.50 -1.58 13.01
C THR A 493 89.98 -0.25 12.41
N PHE A 494 91.23 0.15 12.68
CA PHE A 494 91.82 1.46 12.31
C PHE A 494 92.28 1.58 10.83
N TYR A 495 92.27 2.82 10.32
CA TYR A 495 92.13 3.30 8.94
C TYR A 495 93.11 2.80 7.83
N ASN A 496 92.59 2.49 6.63
CA ASN A 496 93.32 2.07 5.42
C ASN A 496 93.63 3.22 4.43
N ASN A 497 92.73 4.21 4.29
CA ASN A 497 92.93 5.42 3.46
C ASN A 497 92.20 6.64 4.06
N LEU A 498 92.80 7.83 4.01
CA LEU A 498 92.30 9.06 4.68
C LEU A 498 92.47 10.31 3.81
N MET A 499 91.49 11.22 3.88
CA MET A 499 91.47 12.52 3.20
C MET A 499 90.99 13.63 4.15
N ALA A 500 91.66 14.78 4.17
CA ALA A 500 91.24 15.99 4.90
C ALA A 500 91.20 17.21 3.97
N VAL A 501 90.11 18.00 4.08
CA VAL A 501 89.80 19.13 3.20
C VAL A 501 89.49 20.37 4.06
N PRO A 502 90.17 21.51 3.86
CA PRO A 502 89.89 22.75 4.59
C PRO A 502 88.61 23.42 4.11
N VAL A 503 87.87 24.07 5.02
CA VAL A 503 86.68 24.89 4.72
C VAL A 503 87.00 26.35 5.02
N LEU A 504 87.13 27.15 3.96
CA LEU A 504 87.57 28.54 4.03
C LEU A 504 86.42 29.51 3.73
N GLN A 505 86.42 30.66 4.40
CA GLN A 505 85.59 31.83 4.06
C GLN A 505 86.50 33.07 4.06
N ASN A 506 86.56 33.79 2.93
CA ASN A 506 87.43 34.97 2.77
C ASN A 506 88.91 34.73 3.14
N ASN A 507 89.47 33.57 2.76
CA ASN A 507 90.82 33.12 3.12
C ASN A 507 91.05 32.81 4.61
N GLU A 508 90.02 32.89 5.47
CA GLU A 508 90.06 32.46 6.87
C GLU A 508 89.46 31.06 7.06
N LEU A 509 90.02 30.29 7.98
CA LEU A 509 89.60 28.93 8.29
C LEU A 509 88.42 28.93 9.27
N ILE A 510 87.24 28.51 8.79
CA ILE A 510 86.01 28.44 9.60
C ILE A 510 85.61 27.00 9.96
N GLY A 511 86.21 26.01 9.30
CA GLY A 511 86.01 24.60 9.59
C GLY A 511 86.91 23.64 8.80
N ILE A 512 86.86 22.35 9.13
CA ILE A 512 87.62 21.28 8.46
C ILE A 512 86.74 20.04 8.26
N ILE A 513 86.86 19.37 7.11
CA ILE A 513 86.16 18.10 6.79
C ILE A 513 87.18 16.96 6.63
N CYS A 514 86.92 15.80 7.23
CA CYS A 514 87.75 14.61 7.11
C CYS A 514 86.92 13.39 6.65
N LEU A 515 87.46 12.51 5.81
CA LEU A 515 86.84 11.27 5.32
C LEU A 515 87.84 10.11 5.29
N ALA A 516 87.43 8.89 5.65
CA ALA A 516 88.31 7.71 5.68
C ALA A 516 87.61 6.40 5.27
N ASN A 517 88.43 5.42 4.86
CA ASN A 517 88.06 4.03 4.57
C ASN A 517 86.97 3.89 3.48
N SER A 518 87.23 4.38 2.28
CA SER A 518 86.36 4.12 1.12
C SER A 518 86.78 2.83 0.38
N GLN A 519 85.80 2.11 -0.18
CA GLN A 519 86.03 0.99 -1.11
C GLN A 519 86.59 1.45 -2.49
N LYS A 520 86.51 2.75 -2.82
CA LYS A 520 87.10 3.37 -4.02
C LYS A 520 88.32 4.22 -3.63
N THR A 521 89.24 4.43 -4.56
CA THR A 521 90.39 5.35 -4.37
C THR A 521 89.93 6.81 -4.40
N TYR A 522 90.38 7.62 -3.44
CA TYR A 522 90.17 9.07 -3.48
C TYR A 522 91.08 9.67 -4.56
N ASP A 523 90.49 10.12 -5.67
CA ASP A 523 91.19 10.74 -6.80
C ASP A 523 90.69 12.17 -7.07
N ASN A 524 91.38 12.88 -7.96
CA ASN A 524 91.03 14.28 -8.28
C ASN A 524 89.68 14.42 -8.99
N SER A 525 89.18 13.37 -9.65
CA SER A 525 87.88 13.39 -10.35
C SER A 525 86.72 13.43 -9.35
N LEU A 526 86.84 12.66 -8.27
CA LEU A 526 85.88 12.66 -7.17
C LEU A 526 85.87 13.99 -6.40
N ILE A 527 87.03 14.60 -6.19
CA ILE A 527 87.13 15.92 -5.53
C ILE A 527 86.43 17.00 -6.36
N LYS A 528 86.61 16.97 -7.69
CA LYS A 528 85.96 17.91 -8.60
C LYS A 528 84.43 17.75 -8.61
N LEU A 529 83.93 16.52 -8.42
CA LEU A 529 82.50 16.23 -8.28
C LEU A 529 81.91 16.75 -6.95
N LEU A 530 82.69 16.75 -5.87
CA LEU A 530 82.23 17.10 -4.52
C LEU A 530 82.41 18.59 -4.14
N SER A 531 83.11 19.37 -4.96
CA SER A 531 83.35 20.80 -4.73
C SER A 531 82.10 21.62 -4.34
N PRO A 532 80.92 21.42 -4.95
CA PRO A 532 79.69 22.16 -4.56
C PRO A 532 79.18 21.83 -3.14
N VAL A 533 79.50 20.65 -2.62
CA VAL A 533 79.13 20.23 -1.26
C VAL A 533 79.98 20.97 -0.21
N PHE A 534 81.27 21.17 -0.50
CA PHE A 534 82.17 21.93 0.38
C PHE A 534 81.78 23.41 0.49
N ALA A 535 81.41 24.05 -0.62
CA ALA A 535 80.90 25.43 -0.61
C ALA A 535 79.59 25.57 0.20
N THR A 536 78.80 24.50 0.28
CA THR A 536 77.57 24.47 1.05
C THR A 536 77.83 24.40 2.56
N CYS A 537 78.86 23.66 3.01
CA CYS A 537 79.31 23.68 4.41
C CYS A 537 79.59 25.10 4.92
N THR A 538 80.31 25.90 4.13
CA THR A 538 80.64 27.30 4.46
C THR A 538 79.38 28.13 4.74
N ASN A 539 78.36 28.04 3.87
CA ASN A 539 77.11 28.78 4.03
C ASN A 539 76.26 28.32 5.24
N LEU A 540 76.37 27.05 5.63
CA LEU A 540 75.63 26.44 6.74
C LEU A 540 76.21 26.73 8.13
N ILE A 541 77.51 26.98 8.24
CA ILE A 541 78.10 27.46 9.49
C ILE A 541 77.62 28.90 9.78
N THR A 542 77.37 29.68 8.73
CA THR A 542 77.06 31.12 8.83
C THR A 542 75.63 31.43 9.30
N ARG A 543 74.60 30.95 8.60
CA ARG A 543 73.16 31.17 8.89
C ARG A 543 72.59 30.36 10.11
N PHE A 544 73.36 29.46 10.76
CA PHE A 544 72.95 28.70 11.95
C PHE A 544 72.65 29.74 13.02
N ASN A 545 73.62 30.62 13.18
CA ASN A 545 73.61 31.73 14.10
C ASN A 545 72.38 32.65 13.92
N GLU A 546 71.68 32.63 12.78
CA GLU A 546 70.56 33.53 12.46
C GLU A 546 69.15 32.89 12.58
N LYS A 547 69.03 31.56 12.63
CA LYS A 547 67.75 30.84 12.34
C LYS A 547 66.97 30.33 13.54
N LYS A 548 67.61 30.21 14.70
CA LYS A 548 67.03 29.68 15.94
C LYS A 548 65.83 30.50 16.45
N GLU A 549 65.73 31.78 16.11
CA GLU A 549 64.66 32.68 16.59
C GLU A 549 63.33 32.60 15.80
N ALA A 550 63.34 32.24 14.51
CA ALA A 550 62.17 32.43 13.62
C ALA A 550 61.10 31.29 13.64
N LYS A 551 61.45 30.10 14.13
CA LYS A 551 60.69 28.88 13.82
C LYS A 551 59.63 28.43 14.82
N LEU A 552 59.66 28.94 16.04
CA LEU A 552 58.67 28.60 17.07
C LEU A 552 57.26 29.09 16.73
N ASN A 553 57.14 30.18 15.94
CA ASN A 553 55.86 30.83 15.68
C ASN A 553 55.04 30.22 14.51
N GLU A 554 55.69 29.60 13.52
CA GLU A 554 55.03 29.13 12.29
C GLU A 554 54.29 27.79 12.45
N LYS A 555 54.78 26.89 13.31
CA LYS A 555 54.23 25.53 13.49
C LYS A 555 52.86 25.52 14.19
N ALA A 556 52.66 26.41 15.16
CA ALA A 556 51.38 26.52 15.90
C ALA A 556 50.22 26.98 15.01
N LEU A 557 50.51 27.82 14.01
CA LEU A 557 49.49 28.38 13.11
C LEU A 557 48.94 27.31 12.15
N ARG A 558 49.81 26.47 11.59
CA ARG A 558 49.47 25.49 10.53
C ARG A 558 48.67 24.29 11.03
N GLU A 559 48.85 23.88 12.29
CA GLU A 559 48.08 22.79 12.90
C GLU A 559 46.63 23.21 13.19
N SER A 560 46.42 24.46 13.61
CA SER A 560 45.08 25.02 13.82
C SER A 560 44.25 25.07 12.52
N GLU A 561 44.85 25.51 11.41
CA GLU A 561 44.18 25.62 10.10
C GLU A 561 43.74 24.25 9.54
N LYS A 562 44.57 23.22 9.71
CA LYS A 562 44.27 21.87 9.22
C LYS A 562 43.12 21.24 10.01
N GLN A 563 43.07 21.46 11.32
CA GLN A 563 41.99 20.95 12.18
C GLN A 563 40.63 21.58 11.83
N GLN A 564 40.59 22.88 11.54
CA GLN A 564 39.37 23.58 11.12
C GLN A 564 38.80 23.03 9.81
N ARG A 565 39.64 22.69 8.82
CA ARG A 565 39.19 22.15 7.53
C ARG A 565 38.53 20.77 7.65
N ILE A 566 39.11 19.87 8.46
CA ILE A 566 38.59 18.51 8.67
C ILE A 566 37.20 18.53 9.33
N ILE A 567 36.97 19.45 10.27
CA ILE A 567 35.68 19.62 10.95
C ILE A 567 34.60 20.04 9.94
N LEU A 568 34.89 20.99 9.04
CA LEU A 568 33.92 21.45 8.04
C LEU A 568 33.60 20.38 6.97
N ASP A 569 34.58 19.58 6.58
CA ASP A 569 34.41 18.55 5.53
C ASP A 569 33.65 17.30 6.02
N SER A 570 33.63 17.05 7.33
CA SER A 570 32.97 15.89 7.96
C SER A 570 31.52 16.14 8.41
N MET A 571 31.00 17.37 8.25
CA MET A 571 29.62 17.68 8.63
C MET A 571 28.59 16.95 7.73
N PRO A 572 27.54 16.34 8.31
CA PRO A 572 26.49 15.66 7.54
C PRO A 572 25.50 16.64 6.89
N ASP A 573 25.27 17.80 7.51
CA ASP A 573 24.37 18.84 7.02
C ASP A 573 25.08 19.77 6.02
N ALA A 574 24.33 20.29 5.05
CA ALA A 574 24.84 21.27 4.10
C ALA A 574 25.15 22.58 4.85
N SER A 575 26.37 23.11 4.69
CA SER A 575 26.75 24.44 5.17
C SER A 575 27.10 25.33 3.99
N ILE A 576 26.44 26.49 3.94
CA ILE A 576 26.55 27.46 2.86
C ILE A 576 26.76 28.83 3.49
N ILE A 577 27.88 29.47 3.17
CA ILE A 577 28.17 30.83 3.65
C ILE A 577 27.93 31.81 2.51
N ILE A 578 27.13 32.83 2.75
CA ILE A 578 26.83 33.91 1.81
C ILE A 578 27.26 35.27 2.38
N ASN A 579 27.52 36.23 1.50
CA ASN A 579 27.75 37.62 1.90
C ASN A 579 26.44 38.43 2.01
N GLU A 580 26.56 39.70 2.39
CA GLU A 580 25.45 40.66 2.50
C GLU A 580 24.64 40.88 1.21
N LYS A 581 25.16 40.47 0.04
CA LYS A 581 24.48 40.54 -1.26
C LYS A 581 23.85 39.22 -1.71
N GLY A 582 23.90 38.18 -0.87
CA GLY A 582 23.36 36.84 -1.18
C GLY A 582 24.30 35.93 -1.98
N VAL A 583 25.56 36.34 -2.19
CA VAL A 583 26.52 35.60 -3.02
C VAL A 583 27.21 34.51 -2.19
N ILE A 584 27.32 33.29 -2.74
CA ILE A 584 27.92 32.13 -2.08
C ILE A 584 29.45 32.26 -2.01
N ASN A 585 29.99 32.28 -0.80
CA ASN A 585 31.41 32.29 -0.47
C ASN A 585 31.94 30.90 -0.10
N SER A 586 31.13 30.06 0.54
CA SER A 586 31.51 28.70 0.94
C SER A 586 30.39 27.70 0.68
N PHE A 587 30.79 26.48 0.31
CA PHE A 587 29.90 25.37 -0.01
C PHE A 587 30.61 24.08 0.39
N ASN A 588 30.14 23.40 1.45
CA ASN A 588 30.79 22.20 1.98
C ASN A 588 30.43 20.93 1.16
N PRO A 589 31.15 19.80 1.36
CA PRO A 589 30.88 18.56 0.62
C PRO A 589 29.45 18.01 0.79
N ALA A 590 28.81 18.24 1.94
CA ALA A 590 27.42 17.83 2.15
C ALA A 590 26.44 18.65 1.27
N ALA A 591 26.68 19.96 1.12
CA ALA A 591 25.92 20.80 0.22
C ALA A 591 26.08 20.35 -1.25
N GLU A 592 27.27 19.90 -1.66
CA GLU A 592 27.46 19.31 -3.00
C GLU A 592 26.59 18.08 -3.24
N ARG A 593 26.51 17.18 -2.25
CA ARG A 593 25.70 15.95 -2.34
C ARG A 593 24.20 16.26 -2.36
N ILE A 594 23.73 17.14 -1.48
CA ILE A 594 22.31 17.47 -1.35
C ILE A 594 21.83 18.24 -2.59
N PHE A 595 22.54 19.27 -3.05
CA PHE A 595 22.05 20.09 -4.16
C PHE A 595 22.49 19.61 -5.55
N GLY A 596 23.46 18.69 -5.63
CA GLY A 596 23.99 18.16 -6.89
C GLY A 596 24.90 19.12 -7.66
N TYR A 597 25.26 20.27 -7.07
CA TYR A 597 26.25 21.20 -7.61
C TYR A 597 27.64 20.90 -7.07
N LYS A 598 28.68 21.07 -7.88
CA LYS A 598 30.06 21.16 -7.38
C LYS A 598 30.36 22.57 -6.88
N LYS A 599 31.20 22.70 -5.86
CA LYS A 599 31.59 23.96 -5.22
C LYS A 599 32.02 25.00 -6.25
N HIS A 600 32.90 24.63 -7.19
CA HIS A 600 33.38 25.55 -8.23
C HIS A 600 32.27 26.04 -9.19
N GLU A 601 31.12 25.36 -9.26
CA GLU A 601 29.98 25.79 -10.08
C GLU A 601 29.10 26.82 -9.39
N VAL A 602 29.20 26.98 -8.06
CA VAL A 602 28.29 27.80 -7.24
C VAL A 602 28.98 28.91 -6.46
N ILE A 603 30.28 28.80 -6.17
CA ILE A 603 31.04 29.92 -5.57
C ILE A 603 30.93 31.15 -6.47
N GLY A 604 30.61 32.30 -5.88
CA GLY A 604 30.43 33.57 -6.60
C GLY A 604 29.06 33.76 -7.26
N LYS A 605 28.15 32.78 -7.19
CA LYS A 605 26.77 32.91 -7.67
C LYS A 605 25.80 33.32 -6.56
N GLN A 606 24.64 33.83 -6.97
CA GLN A 606 23.53 34.12 -6.05
C GLN A 606 22.94 32.82 -5.47
N VAL A 607 22.67 32.81 -4.16
CA VAL A 607 22.15 31.63 -3.45
C VAL A 607 20.75 31.20 -3.90
N ASN A 608 20.02 32.09 -4.59
CA ASN A 608 18.68 31.87 -5.12
C ASN A 608 18.61 30.68 -6.11
N ILE A 609 19.74 30.26 -6.68
CA ILE A 609 19.83 29.05 -7.52
C ILE A 609 19.45 27.75 -6.78
N LEU A 610 19.54 27.76 -5.44
CA LEU A 610 19.28 26.60 -4.56
C LEU A 610 17.84 26.54 -4.05
N MET A 611 16.96 27.41 -4.53
CA MET A 611 15.56 27.48 -4.10
C MET A 611 14.61 27.64 -5.30
N PRO A 612 13.34 27.23 -5.15
CA PRO A 612 12.30 27.46 -6.14
C PRO A 612 12.07 28.94 -6.44
N GLU A 613 11.67 29.26 -7.68
CA GLU A 613 11.47 30.63 -8.15
C GLU A 613 10.42 31.39 -7.32
N ARG A 614 9.38 30.69 -6.86
CA ARG A 614 8.34 31.22 -5.94
C ARG A 614 8.86 31.69 -4.58
N LEU A 615 10.03 31.20 -4.16
CA LEU A 615 10.70 31.59 -2.90
C LEU A 615 11.86 32.58 -3.12
N SER A 616 12.46 32.55 -4.32
CA SER A 616 13.58 33.42 -4.73
C SER A 616 13.28 34.91 -4.55
N SER A 617 12.09 35.37 -4.96
CA SER A 617 11.70 36.79 -4.89
C SER A 617 11.44 37.31 -3.47
N LYS A 618 11.16 36.42 -2.50
CA LYS A 618 10.99 36.79 -1.09
C LYS A 618 12.31 36.75 -0.32
N HIS A 619 13.35 36.11 -0.85
CA HIS A 619 14.62 35.89 -0.17
C HIS A 619 15.42 37.19 0.01
N ASP A 620 15.50 38.03 -1.03
CA ASP A 620 16.19 39.33 -0.97
C ASP A 620 15.54 40.26 0.06
N TYR A 621 14.21 40.17 0.21
CA TYR A 621 13.47 40.87 1.26
C TYR A 621 13.89 40.41 2.67
N TYR A 622 14.06 39.10 2.91
CA TYR A 622 14.49 38.58 4.21
C TYR A 622 15.94 38.96 4.56
N ILE A 623 16.86 38.97 3.59
CA ILE A 623 18.24 39.44 3.79
C ILE A 623 18.24 40.93 4.15
N ASN A 624 17.53 41.75 3.38
CA ASN A 624 17.47 43.20 3.62
C ASN A 624 16.83 43.55 4.97
N LYS A 625 15.76 42.85 5.36
CA LYS A 625 15.11 43.04 6.65
C LYS A 625 16.04 42.68 7.82
N ARG A 626 16.87 41.64 7.66
CA ARG A 626 17.87 41.23 8.67
C ARG A 626 19.05 42.20 8.74
N LEU A 627 19.44 42.80 7.61
CA LEU A 627 20.48 43.85 7.56
C LEU A 627 20.04 45.14 8.28
N GLN A 628 18.76 45.48 8.23
CA GLN A 628 18.16 46.67 8.87
C GLN A 628 18.02 46.58 10.41
N GLY A 629 18.45 45.48 11.04
CA GLY A 629 18.58 45.39 12.50
C GLY A 629 17.27 45.19 13.26
N ASP A 630 16.22 44.74 12.58
CA ASP A 630 14.92 44.45 13.19
C ASP A 630 15.06 43.30 14.21
N LYS A 631 15.08 43.64 15.51
CA LYS A 631 15.30 42.72 16.64
C LYS A 631 14.18 41.69 16.83
N ALA A 632 13.11 41.75 16.04
CA ALA A 632 11.97 40.84 16.11
C ALA A 632 12.26 39.39 15.65
N ILE A 633 13.49 39.08 15.22
CA ILE A 633 13.89 37.73 14.81
C ILE A 633 15.13 37.29 15.63
N GLU A 634 14.95 37.13 16.95
CA GLU A 634 15.95 36.54 17.84
C GLU A 634 16.34 35.11 17.40
N LYS A 635 17.65 34.82 17.53
CA LYS A 635 18.32 33.51 17.57
C LYS A 635 17.72 32.36 16.73
N SER A 636 18.44 31.99 15.66
CA SER A 636 18.37 30.64 15.05
C SER A 636 16.94 30.19 14.71
N VAL A 637 16.31 30.84 13.72
CA VAL A 637 15.04 30.34 13.18
C VAL A 637 15.34 29.06 12.42
N VAL A 638 14.93 27.93 13.01
CA VAL A 638 14.83 26.65 12.33
C VAL A 638 13.51 26.66 11.57
N ALA A 639 13.56 26.74 10.24
CA ALA A 639 12.38 26.79 9.39
C ALA A 639 12.38 25.65 8.36
N GLU A 640 11.19 25.13 8.05
CA GLU A 640 11.00 24.29 6.88
C GLU A 640 10.93 25.15 5.62
N VAL A 641 11.76 24.84 4.64
CA VAL A 641 11.84 25.52 3.34
C VAL A 641 11.89 24.49 2.21
N ALA A 642 11.63 24.92 0.99
CA ALA A 642 11.84 24.10 -0.19
C ALA A 642 13.21 24.42 -0.79
N GLY A 643 14.09 23.42 -0.88
CA GLY A 643 15.34 23.47 -1.63
C GLY A 643 15.11 23.01 -3.08
N LYS A 644 15.97 23.44 -4.00
CA LYS A 644 15.97 23.03 -5.40
C LYS A 644 17.33 22.48 -5.80
N ARG A 645 17.37 21.26 -6.32
CA ARG A 645 18.59 20.62 -6.81
C ARG A 645 18.93 21.09 -8.23
N LYS A 646 20.13 20.77 -8.70
CA LYS A 646 20.62 21.08 -10.05
C LYS A 646 19.77 20.50 -11.18
N ASP A 647 19.16 19.33 -10.97
CA ASP A 647 18.26 18.69 -11.93
C ASP A 647 16.85 19.34 -11.98
N GLY A 648 16.61 20.35 -11.14
CA GLY A 648 15.34 21.05 -11.03
C GLY A 648 14.37 20.44 -10.03
N SER A 649 14.66 19.26 -9.46
CA SER A 649 13.83 18.65 -8.42
C SER A 649 13.81 19.49 -7.16
N GLU A 650 12.64 19.58 -6.55
CA GLU A 650 12.44 20.28 -5.28
C GLU A 650 12.39 19.28 -4.13
N PHE A 651 12.90 19.67 -2.97
CA PHE A 651 12.90 18.83 -1.77
C PHE A 651 12.62 19.67 -0.52
N PRO A 652 11.90 19.11 0.47
CA PRO A 652 11.72 19.78 1.75
C PRO A 652 13.03 19.75 2.55
N ALA A 653 13.38 20.87 3.15
CA ALA A 653 14.59 21.01 3.93
C ALA A 653 14.35 21.84 5.19
N LEU A 654 15.07 21.50 6.26
CA LEU A 654 15.16 22.30 7.48
C LEU A 654 16.38 23.21 7.38
N ILE A 655 16.18 24.53 7.51
CA ILE A 655 17.26 25.51 7.46
C ILE A 655 17.42 26.22 8.81
N SER A 656 18.66 26.44 9.23
CA SER A 656 19.04 27.35 10.31
C SER A 656 20.08 28.34 9.82
N ILE A 657 19.88 29.64 10.11
CA ILE A 657 20.77 30.71 9.64
C ILE A 657 21.41 31.40 10.84
N SER A 658 22.74 31.45 10.84
CA SER A 658 23.53 32.24 11.78
C SER A 658 24.27 33.36 11.07
N GLU A 659 24.53 34.45 11.80
CA GLU A 659 25.22 35.62 11.29
C GLU A 659 26.58 35.75 11.96
N MET A 660 27.60 36.13 11.19
CA MET A 660 28.95 36.37 11.67
C MET A 660 29.58 37.57 10.96
N THR A 661 30.53 38.25 11.61
CA THR A 661 31.28 39.36 11.00
C THR A 661 32.76 38.97 10.93
N ILE A 662 33.36 39.08 9.74
CA ILE A 662 34.79 38.85 9.52
C ILE A 662 35.36 40.08 8.80
N ASN A 663 36.43 40.68 9.34
CA ASN A 663 37.12 41.82 8.74
C ASN A 663 36.19 42.99 8.36
N GLY A 664 35.16 43.27 9.17
CA GLY A 664 34.18 44.34 8.92
C GLY A 664 33.07 43.98 7.92
N HIS A 665 33.09 42.78 7.30
CA HIS A 665 32.06 42.30 6.40
C HIS A 665 31.10 41.32 7.11
N ARG A 666 29.79 41.52 6.94
CA ARG A 666 28.76 40.61 7.46
C ARG A 666 28.60 39.41 6.53
N LEU A 667 28.59 38.22 7.11
CA LEU A 667 28.38 36.94 6.43
C LEU A 667 27.24 36.18 7.13
N PHE A 668 26.50 35.41 6.35
CA PHE A 668 25.44 34.53 6.83
C PHE A 668 25.79 33.09 6.54
N ASN A 669 25.73 32.23 7.55
CA ASN A 669 25.94 30.80 7.40
C ASN A 669 24.60 30.07 7.53
N GLY A 670 24.18 29.41 6.47
CA GLY A 670 22.99 28.55 6.43
C GLY A 670 23.39 27.09 6.60
N PHE A 671 22.86 26.44 7.63
CA PHE A 671 22.85 24.99 7.77
C PHE A 671 21.55 24.44 7.23
N MET A 672 21.61 23.46 6.34
CA MET A 672 20.43 22.85 5.72
C MET A 672 20.47 21.32 5.80
N ARG A 673 19.36 20.74 6.21
CA ARG A 673 19.13 19.29 6.24
C ARG A 673 17.99 18.91 5.32
N ASP A 674 18.24 17.97 4.42
CA ASP A 674 17.21 17.35 3.58
C ASP A 674 16.31 16.45 4.46
N ILE A 675 15.00 16.68 4.45
CA ILE A 675 14.01 15.92 5.24
C ILE A 675 13.04 15.13 4.38
N THR A 676 13.39 14.85 3.12
CA THR A 676 12.53 14.10 2.18
C THR A 676 12.15 12.72 2.74
N GLU A 677 13.12 11.97 3.26
CA GLU A 677 12.89 10.63 3.80
C GLU A 677 12.07 10.66 5.10
N LEU A 678 12.28 11.68 5.93
CA LEU A 678 11.51 11.91 7.15
C LEU A 678 10.03 12.17 6.83
N LYS A 679 9.74 13.08 5.89
CA LYS A 679 8.37 13.38 5.44
C LYS A 679 7.67 12.16 4.85
N LYS A 680 8.37 11.39 4.01
CA LYS A 680 7.82 10.17 3.40
C LYS A 680 7.48 9.10 4.46
N THR A 681 8.31 8.99 5.50
CA THR A 681 8.07 8.05 6.60
C THR A 681 6.88 8.49 7.47
N GLU A 682 6.75 9.78 7.75
CA GLU A 682 5.59 10.33 8.46
C GLU A 682 4.28 10.14 7.69
N GLU A 683 4.30 10.34 6.37
CA GLU A 683 3.13 10.12 5.50
C GLU A 683 2.70 8.65 5.49
N LEU A 684 3.65 7.72 5.27
CA LEU A 684 3.38 6.29 5.34
C LEU A 684 2.84 5.85 6.71
N LYS A 685 3.34 6.46 7.80
CA LYS A 685 2.85 6.19 9.15
C LYS A 685 1.41 6.68 9.32
N ARG A 686 1.07 7.89 8.82
CA ARG A 686 -0.31 8.42 8.85
C ARG A 686 -1.27 7.58 8.04
N GLU A 687 -0.88 7.14 6.84
CA GLU A 687 -1.70 6.25 6.00
C GLU A 687 -1.95 4.91 6.70
N LYS A 688 -0.93 4.34 7.32
CA LYS A 688 -1.05 3.11 8.10
C LYS A 688 -1.99 3.28 9.30
N GLU A 689 -1.83 4.35 10.07
CA GLU A 689 -2.70 4.67 11.21
C GLU A 689 -4.17 4.86 10.76
N ALA A 690 -4.41 5.52 9.62
CA ALA A 690 -5.74 5.67 9.04
C ALA A 690 -6.34 4.32 8.61
N ALA A 691 -5.54 3.45 7.98
CA ALA A 691 -5.97 2.12 7.57
C ALA A 691 -6.27 1.20 8.77
N GLU A 692 -5.46 1.27 9.83
CA GLU A 692 -5.68 0.52 11.07
C GLU A 692 -6.96 1.00 11.78
N LEU A 693 -7.19 2.31 11.84
CA LEU A 693 -8.43 2.88 12.39
C LEU A 693 -9.65 2.41 11.59
N ALA A 694 -9.60 2.48 10.25
CA ALA A 694 -10.68 2.01 9.39
C ALA A 694 -10.98 0.51 9.58
N ASN A 695 -9.94 -0.33 9.67
CA ASN A 695 -10.10 -1.76 9.95
C ASN A 695 -10.68 -2.04 11.34
N LYS A 696 -10.28 -1.26 12.35
CA LYS A 696 -10.82 -1.38 13.71
C LYS A 696 -12.30 -1.01 13.73
N THR A 697 -12.69 0.14 13.16
CA THR A 697 -14.10 0.56 13.04
C THR A 697 -14.94 -0.46 12.28
N LYS A 698 -14.41 -1.03 11.19
CA LYS A 698 -15.08 -2.10 10.44
C LYS A 698 -15.26 -3.39 11.25
N SER A 699 -14.28 -3.75 12.08
CA SER A 699 -14.36 -4.93 12.93
C SER A 699 -15.37 -4.74 14.06
N GLU A 700 -15.38 -3.57 14.69
CA GLU A 700 -16.36 -3.17 15.71
C GLU A 700 -17.79 -3.15 15.13
N PHE A 701 -17.95 -2.66 13.89
CA PHE A 701 -19.21 -2.71 13.14
C PHE A 701 -19.76 -4.13 13.01
N ILE A 702 -18.95 -5.08 12.52
CA ILE A 702 -19.38 -6.47 12.33
C ILE A 702 -19.71 -7.15 13.66
N ALA A 703 -18.93 -6.89 14.71
CA ALA A 703 -19.15 -7.43 16.04
C ALA A 703 -20.48 -6.94 16.63
N ASN A 704 -20.75 -5.63 16.57
CA ASN A 704 -21.97 -5.01 17.06
C ASN A 704 -23.21 -5.52 16.31
N MET A 705 -23.13 -5.62 14.98
CA MET A 705 -24.21 -6.20 14.17
C MET A 705 -24.52 -7.64 14.57
N SER A 706 -23.49 -8.46 14.77
CA SER A 706 -23.67 -9.85 15.16
C SER A 706 -24.39 -9.98 16.50
N HIS A 707 -24.10 -9.07 17.45
CA HIS A 707 -24.76 -9.01 18.75
C HIS A 707 -26.23 -8.54 18.63
N GLU A 708 -26.48 -7.47 17.88
CA GLU A 708 -27.83 -6.91 17.70
C GLU A 708 -28.74 -7.83 16.88
N LEU A 709 -28.21 -8.66 15.97
CA LEU A 709 -28.96 -9.69 15.26
C LEU A 709 -29.27 -10.90 16.15
N ARG A 710 -28.31 -11.32 17.00
CA ARG A 710 -28.45 -12.50 17.86
C ARG A 710 -29.57 -12.33 18.90
N THR A 711 -29.72 -11.15 19.48
CA THR A 711 -30.69 -10.87 20.54
C THR A 711 -32.15 -11.14 20.11
N PRO A 712 -32.69 -10.53 19.03
CA PRO A 712 -34.04 -10.83 18.57
C PRO A 712 -34.16 -12.28 18.04
N MET A 713 -33.13 -12.83 17.38
CA MET A 713 -33.15 -14.25 16.98
C MET A 713 -33.29 -15.19 18.17
N HIS A 714 -32.59 -14.91 19.27
CA HIS A 714 -32.70 -15.69 20.51
C HIS A 714 -34.11 -15.58 21.10
N GLY A 715 -34.72 -14.39 21.07
CA GLY A 715 -36.13 -14.20 21.43
C GLY A 715 -37.07 -15.10 20.62
N ILE A 716 -36.94 -15.09 19.28
CA ILE A 716 -37.75 -15.93 18.39
C ILE A 716 -37.58 -17.41 18.72
N LEU A 717 -36.34 -17.90 18.78
CA LEU A 717 -36.05 -19.32 18.99
C LEU A 717 -36.43 -19.80 20.40
N SER A 718 -36.13 -19.01 21.43
CA SER A 718 -36.39 -19.37 22.83
C SER A 718 -37.89 -19.43 23.11
N PHE A 719 -38.65 -18.39 22.73
CA PHE A 719 -40.10 -18.36 22.94
C PHE A 719 -40.86 -19.32 22.04
N SER A 720 -40.35 -19.60 20.82
CA SER A 720 -40.89 -20.68 19.99
C SER A 720 -40.67 -22.05 20.65
N THR A 721 -39.49 -22.32 21.19
CA THR A 721 -39.18 -23.58 21.88
C THR A 721 -40.01 -23.74 23.16
N LEU A 722 -40.17 -22.67 23.95
CA LEU A 722 -41.02 -22.67 25.14
C LEU A 722 -42.49 -22.86 24.79
N GLY A 723 -42.96 -22.25 23.69
CA GLY A 723 -44.31 -22.47 23.16
C GLY A 723 -44.56 -23.92 22.79
N LEU A 724 -43.64 -24.56 22.07
CA LEU A 724 -43.73 -25.99 21.73
C LEU A 724 -43.79 -26.88 22.99
N LYS A 725 -42.96 -26.61 24.01
CA LYS A 725 -42.99 -27.35 25.28
C LYS A 725 -44.31 -27.18 26.06
N ARG A 726 -44.90 -25.98 26.04
CA ARG A 726 -46.19 -25.71 26.70
C ARG A 726 -47.36 -26.36 25.95
N LEU A 727 -47.29 -26.40 24.62
CA LEU A 727 -48.23 -27.14 23.77
C LEU A 727 -48.23 -28.65 24.10
N GLU A 728 -47.06 -29.27 24.28
CA GLU A 728 -46.94 -30.68 24.71
C GLU A 728 -47.60 -30.93 26.08
N LYS A 729 -47.51 -29.95 26.98
CA LYS A 729 -48.12 -30.00 28.33
C LYS A 729 -49.58 -29.56 28.37
N LYS A 730 -50.18 -29.17 27.24
CA LYS A 730 -51.54 -28.61 27.14
C LYS A 730 -51.77 -27.35 27.99
N GLU A 731 -50.73 -26.54 28.18
CA GLU A 731 -50.76 -25.29 28.95
C GLU A 731 -50.86 -24.09 27.98
N TYR A 732 -52.09 -23.65 27.68
CA TYR A 732 -52.34 -22.67 26.62
C TYR A 732 -52.28 -21.20 27.08
N ASP A 733 -52.45 -20.93 28.37
CA ASP A 733 -52.65 -19.58 28.91
C ASP A 733 -51.46 -18.62 28.65
N SER A 734 -50.27 -19.16 28.42
CA SER A 734 -49.04 -18.38 28.18
C SER A 734 -48.63 -18.24 26.72
N LEU A 735 -49.32 -18.93 25.79
CA LEU A 735 -48.89 -19.01 24.38
C LEU A 735 -49.04 -17.68 23.64
N GLN A 736 -50.12 -16.94 23.91
CA GLN A 736 -50.33 -15.62 23.32
C GLN A 736 -49.12 -14.71 23.60
N LYS A 737 -48.68 -14.64 24.87
CA LYS A 737 -47.52 -13.84 25.27
C LYS A 737 -46.23 -14.28 24.57
N TYR A 738 -46.07 -15.57 24.29
CA TYR A 738 -44.90 -16.07 23.55
C TYR A 738 -44.95 -15.67 22.08
N PHE A 739 -46.11 -15.78 21.43
CA PHE A 739 -46.30 -15.33 20.05
C PHE A 739 -46.10 -13.82 19.91
N GLU A 740 -46.58 -13.02 20.87
CA GLU A 740 -46.31 -11.59 20.93
C GLU A 740 -44.81 -11.30 21.01
N VAL A 741 -44.05 -12.02 21.85
CA VAL A 741 -42.60 -11.84 21.93
C VAL A 741 -41.88 -12.25 20.64
N ILE A 742 -42.32 -13.33 19.99
CA ILE A 742 -41.78 -13.77 18.70
C ILE A 742 -42.05 -12.71 17.63
N GLU A 743 -43.27 -12.17 17.56
CA GLU A 743 -43.66 -11.14 16.60
C GLU A 743 -42.86 -9.84 16.80
N ILE A 744 -42.75 -9.37 18.05
CA ILE A 744 -41.95 -8.19 18.40
C ILE A 744 -40.48 -8.41 18.00
N SER A 745 -39.93 -9.58 18.30
CA SER A 745 -38.54 -9.92 17.96
C SER A 745 -38.33 -10.00 16.44
N GLY A 746 -39.30 -10.56 15.70
CA GLY A 746 -39.28 -10.61 14.23
C GLY A 746 -39.34 -9.22 13.58
N LYS A 747 -40.25 -8.35 14.04
CA LYS A 747 -40.34 -6.96 13.59
C LYS A 747 -39.05 -6.18 13.88
N ARG A 748 -38.45 -6.37 15.06
CA ARG A 748 -37.16 -5.75 15.41
C ARG A 748 -36.02 -6.21 14.51
N LEU A 749 -35.96 -7.51 14.22
CA LEU A 749 -34.95 -8.09 13.33
C LEU A 749 -35.09 -7.52 11.90
N LEU A 750 -36.32 -7.46 11.37
CA LEU A 750 -36.57 -6.91 10.03
C LEU A 750 -36.16 -5.43 9.94
N LYS A 751 -36.53 -4.61 10.94
CA LYS A 751 -36.10 -3.21 11.01
C LYS A 751 -34.58 -3.08 11.03
N LEU A 752 -33.88 -3.92 11.81
CA LEU A 752 -32.43 -3.91 11.87
C LEU A 752 -31.81 -4.28 10.52
N VAL A 753 -32.30 -5.34 9.86
CA VAL A 753 -31.80 -5.76 8.53
C VAL A 753 -32.01 -4.68 7.48
N ASN A 754 -33.19 -4.06 7.43
CA ASN A 754 -33.45 -2.97 6.47
C ASN A 754 -32.52 -1.77 6.72
N ASN A 755 -32.30 -1.39 7.97
CA ASN A 755 -31.36 -0.31 8.30
C ASN A 755 -29.92 -0.63 7.85
N ILE A 756 -29.50 -1.89 7.96
CA ILE A 756 -28.17 -2.35 7.49
C ILE A 756 -28.08 -2.28 5.97
N LEU A 757 -29.14 -2.69 5.26
CA LEU A 757 -29.20 -2.64 3.81
C LEU A 757 -29.18 -1.20 3.30
N ASP A 758 -29.96 -0.30 3.92
CA ASP A 758 -29.93 1.13 3.63
C ASP A 758 -28.51 1.68 3.83
N LEU A 759 -27.88 1.40 4.97
CA LEU A 759 -26.51 1.86 5.24
C LEU A 759 -25.49 1.32 4.23
N SER A 760 -25.59 0.03 3.87
CA SER A 760 -24.68 -0.60 2.90
C SER A 760 -24.86 -0.03 1.50
N ALA A 761 -26.10 0.29 1.11
CA ALA A 761 -26.39 0.93 -0.17
C ALA A 761 -25.86 2.38 -0.21
N ILE A 762 -25.92 3.12 0.90
CA ILE A 762 -25.35 4.46 1.04
C ILE A 762 -23.82 4.40 0.90
N GLU A 763 -23.14 3.53 1.65
CA GLU A 763 -21.66 3.43 1.64
C GLU A 763 -21.09 3.00 0.30
N SER A 764 -21.85 2.20 -0.46
CA SER A 764 -21.47 1.76 -1.81
C SER A 764 -21.81 2.77 -2.91
N GLY A 765 -22.40 3.92 -2.56
CA GLY A 765 -22.84 4.94 -3.50
C GLY A 765 -23.94 4.44 -4.45
N MET A 766 -24.63 3.34 -4.10
CA MET A 766 -25.65 2.71 -4.97
C MET A 766 -27.06 3.26 -4.76
N ILE A 767 -27.26 4.21 -3.83
CA ILE A 767 -28.53 4.91 -3.69
C ILE A 767 -28.60 6.05 -4.72
N ASN A 768 -29.47 5.87 -5.71
CA ASN A 768 -29.92 6.96 -6.57
C ASN A 768 -31.21 7.55 -5.98
N LEU A 769 -31.14 8.80 -5.51
CA LEU A 769 -32.31 9.52 -5.04
C LEU A 769 -33.27 9.81 -6.20
N GLN A 770 -34.57 9.61 -5.98
CA GLN A 770 -35.61 9.95 -6.94
C GLN A 770 -36.23 11.28 -6.58
N TYR A 771 -35.69 12.37 -7.12
CA TYR A 771 -36.21 13.71 -6.91
C TYR A 771 -37.55 13.91 -7.62
N LEU A 772 -38.59 14.19 -6.85
CA LEU A 772 -39.94 14.53 -7.30
C LEU A 772 -40.42 15.75 -6.53
N ASP A 773 -41.31 16.54 -7.13
CA ASP A 773 -41.95 17.67 -6.45
C ASP A 773 -42.84 17.14 -5.31
N CYS A 774 -42.48 17.52 -4.09
CA CYS A 774 -43.08 17.03 -2.85
C CYS A 774 -43.48 18.23 -1.98
N ASN A 775 -44.59 18.11 -1.24
CA ASN A 775 -45.00 19.13 -0.26
C ASN A 775 -44.67 18.64 1.16
N LEU A 776 -43.81 19.36 1.88
CA LEU A 776 -43.30 18.93 3.20
C LEU A 776 -44.42 18.83 4.24
N GLU A 777 -45.35 19.79 4.24
CA GLU A 777 -46.50 19.79 5.14
C GLU A 777 -47.35 18.53 4.93
N GLN A 778 -47.62 18.16 3.68
CA GLN A 778 -48.37 16.95 3.38
C GLN A 778 -47.62 15.69 3.85
N CYS A 779 -46.29 15.65 3.69
CA CYS A 779 -45.47 14.55 4.18
C CYS A 779 -45.56 14.43 5.71
N VAL A 780 -45.43 15.53 6.44
CA VAL A 780 -45.55 15.57 7.91
C VAL A 780 -46.92 15.06 8.36
N ASN A 781 -48.00 15.55 7.75
CA ASN A 781 -49.35 15.13 8.09
C ASN A 781 -49.58 13.63 7.84
N ASN A 782 -49.00 13.07 6.77
CA ASN A 782 -49.07 11.64 6.50
C ASN A 782 -48.27 10.83 7.54
N CYS A 783 -47.07 11.29 7.91
CA CYS A 783 -46.25 10.64 8.93
C CYS A 783 -46.94 10.64 10.31
N ILE A 784 -47.60 11.73 10.70
CA ILE A 784 -48.35 11.83 11.96
C ILE A 784 -49.48 10.80 11.99
N LYS A 785 -50.25 10.66 10.91
CA LYS A 785 -51.29 9.63 10.78
C LYS A 785 -50.72 8.22 10.88
N GLU A 786 -49.55 7.98 10.31
CA GLU A 786 -48.91 6.65 10.38
C GLU A 786 -48.51 6.26 11.81
N VAL A 787 -48.09 7.22 12.63
CA VAL A 787 -47.69 6.99 14.03
C VAL A 787 -48.81 7.20 15.05
N GLU A 788 -50.04 7.47 14.61
CA GLU A 788 -51.21 7.81 15.45
C GLU A 788 -51.47 6.74 16.54
N SER A 789 -51.45 5.46 16.17
CA SER A 789 -51.62 4.36 17.13
C SER A 789 -50.56 4.31 18.25
N LEU A 790 -49.34 4.81 17.97
CA LEU A 790 -48.26 4.88 18.96
C LEU A 790 -48.44 6.08 19.90
N LEU A 791 -48.97 7.19 19.38
CA LEU A 791 -49.31 8.38 20.15
C LEU A 791 -50.44 8.07 21.14
N GLU A 792 -51.52 7.44 20.66
CA GLU A 792 -52.67 7.02 21.49
C GLU A 792 -52.24 6.10 22.64
N LYS A 793 -51.36 5.13 22.36
CA LYS A 793 -50.88 4.17 23.37
C LYS A 793 -50.17 4.83 24.55
N LYS A 794 -49.56 6.02 24.36
CA LYS A 794 -48.92 6.83 25.41
C LYS A 794 -49.72 8.09 25.77
N SER A 795 -50.92 8.26 25.22
CA SER A 795 -51.76 9.46 25.37
C SER A 795 -51.02 10.77 25.03
N LEU A 796 -50.20 10.76 23.98
CA LEU A 796 -49.42 11.93 23.53
C LEU A 796 -50.22 12.77 22.52
N SER A 797 -50.06 14.09 22.58
CA SER A 797 -50.58 15.03 21.56
C SER A 797 -49.47 15.53 20.65
N VAL A 798 -49.80 15.83 19.39
CA VAL A 798 -48.88 16.47 18.43
C VAL A 798 -49.43 17.83 18.03
N ILE A 799 -48.62 18.88 18.13
CA ILE A 799 -48.93 20.22 17.64
C ILE A 799 -48.04 20.51 16.43
N VAL A 800 -48.65 20.91 15.32
CA VAL A 800 -47.93 21.31 14.10
C VAL A 800 -47.99 22.83 13.98
N GLU A 801 -46.83 23.48 14.07
CA GLU A 801 -46.65 24.91 13.83
C GLU A 801 -45.99 25.11 12.46
N LYS A 802 -46.43 26.11 11.70
CA LYS A 802 -45.86 26.40 10.39
C LYS A 802 -45.89 27.89 10.07
N ASP A 803 -44.90 28.33 9.31
CA ASP A 803 -44.86 29.69 8.79
C ASP A 803 -45.84 29.91 7.61
N LYS A 804 -45.99 31.16 7.15
CA LYS A 804 -46.80 31.47 5.97
C LYS A 804 -45.96 31.34 4.71
N GLY A 805 -46.32 30.42 3.81
CA GLY A 805 -45.68 30.34 2.49
C GLY A 805 -45.92 29.00 1.78
N ASP A 806 -45.19 28.79 0.69
CA ASP A 806 -45.16 27.52 -0.05
C ASP A 806 -44.11 26.57 0.54
N PHE A 807 -44.53 25.33 0.82
CA PHE A 807 -43.72 24.25 1.41
C PHE A 807 -43.38 23.15 0.39
N SER A 808 -43.46 23.49 -0.90
CA SER A 808 -43.03 22.63 -1.99
C SER A 808 -41.50 22.61 -2.08
N LEU A 809 -40.94 21.42 -2.27
CA LEU A 809 -39.52 21.17 -2.48
C LEU A 809 -39.31 19.98 -3.44
N SER A 810 -38.14 19.89 -4.07
CA SER A 810 -37.76 18.74 -4.87
C SER A 810 -36.99 17.73 -4.01
N CYS A 811 -37.58 16.56 -3.74
CA CYS A 811 -36.97 15.54 -2.88
C CYS A 811 -37.27 14.10 -3.29
N ASP A 812 -36.48 13.16 -2.76
CA ASP A 812 -36.92 11.78 -2.61
C ASP A 812 -37.89 11.68 -1.42
N GLN A 813 -39.19 11.78 -1.73
CA GLN A 813 -40.26 11.73 -0.75
C GLN A 813 -40.17 10.51 0.18
N THR A 814 -39.78 9.35 -0.36
CA THR A 814 -39.71 8.11 0.43
C THR A 814 -38.66 8.22 1.52
N ARG A 815 -37.49 8.80 1.20
CA ARG A 815 -36.40 8.97 2.15
C ARG A 815 -36.67 10.08 3.15
N ILE A 816 -37.29 11.19 2.74
CA ILE A 816 -37.71 12.26 3.66
C ILE A 816 -38.78 11.75 4.64
N VAL A 817 -39.79 11.01 4.17
CA VAL A 817 -40.79 10.36 5.03
C VAL A 817 -40.12 9.42 6.04
N GLN A 818 -39.13 8.64 5.61
CA GLN A 818 -38.35 7.77 6.50
C GLN A 818 -37.61 8.55 7.60
N VAL A 819 -37.04 9.73 7.27
CA VAL A 819 -36.42 10.63 8.27
C VAL A 819 -37.47 11.10 9.27
N ILE A 820 -38.59 11.64 8.80
CA ILE A 820 -39.66 12.19 9.65
C ILE A 820 -40.22 11.13 10.60
N ILE A 821 -40.55 9.94 10.10
CA ILE A 821 -41.06 8.81 10.91
C ILE A 821 -40.04 8.43 12.00
N ASN A 822 -38.75 8.43 11.68
CA ASN A 822 -37.72 8.07 12.65
C ASN A 822 -37.56 9.13 13.75
N LEU A 823 -37.63 10.42 13.41
CA LEU A 823 -37.62 11.50 14.40
C LEU A 823 -38.87 11.46 15.29
N LEU A 824 -40.07 11.33 14.69
CA LEU A 824 -41.33 11.18 15.44
C LEU A 824 -41.33 9.95 16.34
N SER A 825 -40.86 8.80 15.86
CA SER A 825 -40.74 7.58 16.65
C SER A 825 -39.81 7.75 17.85
N ASN A 826 -38.71 8.50 17.69
CA ASN A 826 -37.82 8.82 18.81
C ASN A 826 -38.51 9.76 19.81
N ALA A 827 -39.17 10.83 19.34
CA ALA A 827 -39.92 11.75 20.19
C ALA A 827 -41.00 11.03 21.02
N ILE A 828 -41.80 10.16 20.40
CA ILE A 828 -42.83 9.33 21.08
C ILE A 828 -42.20 8.42 22.13
N LYS A 829 -41.08 7.80 21.79
CA LYS A 829 -40.39 6.85 22.65
C LYS A 829 -39.85 7.51 23.91
N PHE A 830 -39.26 8.71 23.79
CA PHE A 830 -38.58 9.39 24.89
C PHE A 830 -39.46 10.36 25.68
N SER A 831 -40.58 10.81 25.11
CA SER A 831 -41.55 11.64 25.82
C SER A 831 -42.25 10.88 26.96
N PRO A 832 -42.53 11.53 28.11
CA PRO A 832 -43.38 10.98 29.15
C PRO A 832 -44.84 10.89 28.68
N GLU A 833 -45.66 10.06 29.33
CA GLU A 833 -47.09 9.95 29.02
C GLU A 833 -47.80 11.31 29.22
N ASN A 834 -48.80 11.61 28.38
CA ASN A 834 -49.53 12.88 28.35
C ASN A 834 -48.68 14.13 27.97
N ALA A 835 -47.47 13.94 27.46
CA ALA A 835 -46.68 15.04 26.89
C ALA A 835 -47.17 15.47 25.51
N THR A 836 -46.71 16.65 25.08
CA THR A 836 -46.95 17.18 23.74
C THR A 836 -45.67 17.13 22.92
N ILE A 837 -45.75 16.63 21.69
CA ILE A 837 -44.67 16.69 20.70
C ILE A 837 -44.97 17.87 19.77
N GLU A 838 -43.97 18.69 19.50
CA GLU A 838 -44.08 19.89 18.70
C GLU A 838 -43.35 19.68 17.37
N VAL A 839 -44.04 19.89 16.25
CA VAL A 839 -43.46 19.79 14.91
C VAL A 839 -43.53 21.16 14.26
N LYS A 840 -42.39 21.74 13.90
CA LYS A 840 -42.31 23.04 13.23
C LYS A 840 -41.86 22.91 11.79
N ILE A 841 -42.50 23.69 10.90
CA ILE A 841 -42.11 23.82 9.49
C ILE A 841 -41.84 25.30 9.18
N GLU A 842 -40.60 25.63 8.91
CA GLU A 842 -40.13 27.02 8.74
C GLU A 842 -39.38 27.18 7.42
N HIS A 843 -39.45 28.37 6.84
CA HIS A 843 -38.60 28.75 5.70
C HIS A 843 -37.20 29.11 6.22
N ASP A 844 -36.16 28.57 5.59
CA ASP A 844 -34.78 28.78 6.00
C ASP A 844 -33.88 28.97 4.77
N THR A 845 -32.59 29.20 5.00
CA THR A 845 -31.59 29.26 3.94
C THR A 845 -30.40 28.38 4.28
N LEU A 846 -29.82 27.74 3.26
CA LEU A 846 -28.67 26.87 3.41
C LEU A 846 -27.52 27.36 2.56
N ASN A 847 -26.29 27.29 3.06
CA ASN A 847 -25.09 27.64 2.30
C ASN A 847 -24.58 26.40 1.57
N ASN A 848 -24.91 26.28 0.28
CA ASN A 848 -24.45 25.19 -0.55
C ASN A 848 -23.29 25.67 -1.44
N ASN A 849 -22.07 25.20 -1.15
CA ASN A 849 -20.85 25.54 -1.90
C ASN A 849 -20.57 27.05 -2.09
N GLY A 850 -20.90 27.87 -1.08
CA GLY A 850 -20.67 29.32 -1.10
C GLY A 850 -21.83 30.14 -1.68
N GLN A 851 -22.95 29.51 -2.01
CA GLN A 851 -24.19 30.17 -2.42
C GLN A 851 -25.30 29.89 -1.40
N THR A 852 -25.99 30.94 -0.98
CA THR A 852 -27.18 30.84 -0.12
C THR A 852 -28.39 30.44 -0.98
N VAL A 853 -28.97 29.26 -0.71
CA VAL A 853 -30.16 28.74 -1.38
C VAL A 853 -31.36 28.75 -0.44
N GLU A 854 -32.57 28.89 -1.00
CA GLU A 854 -33.80 28.72 -0.22
C GLU A 854 -33.94 27.25 0.23
N ALA A 855 -34.34 27.07 1.48
CA ALA A 855 -34.49 25.78 2.12
C ALA A 855 -35.74 25.75 3.00
N LEU A 856 -36.11 24.55 3.44
CA LEU A 856 -37.15 24.33 4.44
C LEU A 856 -36.53 23.61 5.63
N ARG A 857 -36.82 24.11 6.83
CA ARG A 857 -36.45 23.51 8.10
C ARG A 857 -37.66 22.76 8.67
N LEU A 858 -37.43 21.52 9.07
CA LEU A 858 -38.36 20.75 9.89
C LEU A 858 -37.73 20.48 11.26
N SER A 859 -38.44 20.83 12.32
CA SER A 859 -38.03 20.55 13.70
C SER A 859 -39.05 19.66 14.40
N VAL A 860 -38.59 18.60 15.06
CA VAL A 860 -39.39 17.72 15.91
C VAL A 860 -38.86 17.82 17.33
N CYS A 861 -39.63 18.48 18.21
CA CYS A 861 -39.25 18.72 19.59
C CYS A 861 -40.12 17.90 20.55
N ASP A 862 -39.47 17.26 21.53
CA ASP A 862 -40.07 16.39 22.54
C ASP A 862 -39.78 16.88 23.96
N ASN A 863 -40.57 16.45 24.95
CA ASN A 863 -40.37 16.77 26.37
C ASN A 863 -39.76 15.59 27.16
N GLY A 864 -38.90 14.80 26.50
CA GLY A 864 -38.26 13.63 27.07
C GLY A 864 -37.05 13.92 27.96
N VAL A 865 -36.17 12.94 28.08
CA VAL A 865 -34.96 13.01 28.93
C VAL A 865 -33.86 13.92 28.37
N GLY A 866 -34.00 14.40 27.13
CA GLY A 866 -32.98 15.18 26.43
C GLY A 866 -31.73 14.36 26.07
N ILE A 867 -30.71 15.07 25.60
CA ILE A 867 -29.42 14.56 25.16
C ILE A 867 -28.37 14.98 26.20
N PRO A 868 -27.49 14.09 26.68
CA PRO A 868 -26.37 14.47 27.54
C PRO A 868 -25.47 15.54 26.90
N VAL A 869 -24.98 16.48 27.70
CA VAL A 869 -24.07 17.53 27.24
C VAL A 869 -22.82 16.92 26.62
N GLY A 870 -22.53 17.28 25.37
CA GLY A 870 -21.39 16.77 24.59
C GLY A 870 -21.71 15.52 23.75
N GLU A 871 -22.92 14.97 23.83
CA GLU A 871 -23.37 13.85 22.99
C GLU A 871 -24.17 14.29 21.74
N GLU A 872 -24.49 15.58 21.57
CA GLU A 872 -25.39 16.11 20.53
C GLU A 872 -24.94 15.74 19.11
N ASN A 873 -23.64 15.75 18.86
CA ASN A 873 -23.07 15.30 17.58
C ASN A 873 -22.80 13.79 17.55
N LEU A 874 -22.56 13.17 18.71
CA LEU A 874 -22.20 11.76 18.80
C LEU A 874 -23.39 10.83 18.52
N ILE A 875 -24.61 11.25 18.81
CA ILE A 875 -25.82 10.44 18.58
C ILE A 875 -26.11 10.16 17.09
N PHE A 876 -25.52 10.93 16.18
CA PHE A 876 -25.60 10.67 14.73
C PHE A 876 -24.54 9.65 14.26
N ASN A 877 -23.59 9.27 15.10
CA ASN A 877 -22.62 8.23 14.76
C ASN A 877 -23.27 6.84 14.76
N LYS A 878 -22.78 5.98 13.85
CA LYS A 878 -23.29 4.63 13.64
C LYS A 878 -23.18 3.80 14.94
N PHE A 879 -24.28 3.16 15.33
CA PHE A 879 -24.41 2.32 16.53
C PHE A 879 -24.21 3.05 17.86
N VAL A 880 -24.15 4.38 17.85
CA VAL A 880 -24.11 5.14 19.10
C VAL A 880 -25.52 5.25 19.65
N GLN A 881 -25.64 4.95 20.94
CA GLN A 881 -26.84 5.22 21.73
C GLN A 881 -26.42 6.13 22.87
N SER A 882 -27.26 7.14 23.13
CA SER A 882 -26.98 8.08 24.21
C SER A 882 -26.83 7.34 25.53
N SER A 883 -25.91 7.81 26.38
CA SER A 883 -25.65 7.21 27.70
C SER A 883 -26.89 7.14 28.59
N HIS A 884 -27.84 8.08 28.46
CA HIS A 884 -29.15 8.03 29.15
C HIS A 884 -30.07 6.90 28.67
N THR A 885 -29.82 6.35 27.48
CA THR A 885 -30.73 5.41 26.80
C THR A 885 -30.16 3.98 26.66
N LYS A 886 -28.85 3.79 26.95
CA LYS A 886 -28.11 2.53 26.79
C LYS A 886 -28.73 1.30 27.47
N THR A 887 -29.45 1.48 28.58
CA THR A 887 -29.93 0.35 29.42
C THR A 887 -31.44 0.10 29.36
N LYS A 888 -32.24 1.03 28.81
CA LYS A 888 -33.72 0.93 28.82
C LYS A 888 -34.40 1.04 27.46
N ALA A 889 -33.74 1.60 26.45
CA ALA A 889 -34.43 2.03 25.23
C ALA A 889 -34.41 1.01 24.07
N GLY A 890 -33.50 0.02 24.04
CA GLY A 890 -33.52 -1.04 23.02
C GLY A 890 -33.45 -0.55 21.55
N GLY A 891 -32.83 0.60 21.29
CA GLY A 891 -32.57 1.07 19.92
C GLY A 891 -31.47 0.26 19.24
N THR A 892 -31.25 0.47 17.94
CA THR A 892 -30.11 -0.13 17.20
C THR A 892 -28.94 0.85 17.03
N GLY A 893 -29.13 2.13 17.38
CA GLY A 893 -28.14 3.19 17.14
C GLY A 893 -27.89 3.51 15.67
N LEU A 894 -28.70 2.98 14.75
CA LEU A 894 -28.56 3.19 13.30
C LEU A 894 -29.54 4.21 12.72
N GLY A 895 -30.63 4.51 13.42
CA GLY A 895 -31.69 5.36 12.88
C GLY A 895 -31.21 6.77 12.56
N LEU A 896 -30.61 7.46 13.54
CA LEU A 896 -30.15 8.84 13.37
C LEU A 896 -28.97 8.95 12.39
N SER A 897 -28.07 7.95 12.35
CA SER A 897 -27.00 7.92 11.35
C SER A 897 -27.56 7.81 9.93
N ILE A 898 -28.60 6.98 9.71
CA ILE A 898 -29.26 6.87 8.40
C ILE A 898 -29.97 8.18 8.05
N CYS A 899 -30.63 8.83 9.01
CA CYS A 899 -31.23 10.14 8.80
C CYS A 899 -30.20 11.16 8.34
N GLN A 900 -29.05 11.23 9.00
CA GLN A 900 -27.98 12.13 8.63
C GLN A 900 -27.47 11.87 7.21
N GLU A 901 -27.29 10.62 6.82
CA GLU A 901 -26.86 10.29 5.45
C GLU A 901 -27.92 10.63 4.40
N PHE A 902 -29.21 10.38 4.66
CA PHE A 902 -30.27 10.78 3.72
C PHE A 902 -30.36 12.30 3.56
N ILE A 903 -30.26 13.04 4.66
CA ILE A 903 -30.28 14.51 4.60
C ILE A 903 -29.05 15.05 3.88
N LYS A 904 -27.85 14.50 4.12
CA LYS A 904 -26.64 14.84 3.37
C LYS A 904 -26.76 14.55 1.87
N LEU A 905 -27.35 13.41 1.48
CA LEU A 905 -27.61 13.08 0.07
C LEU A 905 -28.59 14.07 -0.59
N HIS A 906 -29.44 14.73 0.19
CA HIS A 906 -30.29 15.84 -0.25
C HIS A 906 -29.59 17.21 -0.19
N ASN A 907 -28.27 17.25 0.03
CA ASN A 907 -27.50 18.47 0.25
C ASN A 907 -28.04 19.33 1.41
N GLY A 908 -28.62 18.68 2.42
CA GLY A 908 -29.16 19.31 3.61
C GLY A 908 -28.29 19.07 4.85
N GLU A 909 -28.75 19.62 5.98
CA GLU A 909 -28.12 19.48 7.29
C GLU A 909 -29.12 18.95 8.32
N ILE A 910 -28.65 18.15 9.29
CA ILE A 910 -29.46 17.69 10.44
C ILE A 910 -28.70 17.95 11.73
N SER A 911 -29.39 18.44 12.74
CA SER A 911 -28.84 18.80 14.05
C SER A 911 -29.78 18.37 15.18
N ALA A 912 -29.26 18.39 16.41
CA ALA A 912 -30.01 18.09 17.61
C ALA A 912 -29.59 19.05 18.73
N GLU A 913 -30.56 19.55 19.48
CA GLU A 913 -30.34 20.51 20.58
C GLU A 913 -31.23 20.14 21.77
N ASN A 914 -30.79 20.50 22.98
CA ASN A 914 -31.61 20.34 24.19
C ASN A 914 -32.55 21.53 24.36
N ARG A 915 -33.79 21.26 24.77
CA ARG A 915 -34.73 22.34 25.10
C ARG A 915 -34.45 22.93 26.49
N PRO A 916 -34.66 24.24 26.70
CA PRO A 916 -34.50 24.87 28.02
C PRO A 916 -35.42 24.31 29.10
N ASP A 917 -36.62 23.86 28.71
CA ASP A 917 -37.67 23.29 29.56
C ASP A 917 -37.56 21.76 29.74
N GLY A 918 -36.50 21.14 29.20
CA GLY A 918 -36.28 19.69 29.23
C GLY A 918 -36.79 18.99 27.97
N GLY A 919 -36.05 17.96 27.54
CA GLY A 919 -36.27 17.25 26.28
C GLY A 919 -35.30 17.67 25.18
N SER A 920 -35.55 17.19 23.96
CA SER A 920 -34.68 17.43 22.80
C SER A 920 -35.46 17.98 21.62
N CYS A 921 -34.79 18.70 20.74
CA CYS A 921 -35.31 19.06 19.45
C CYS A 921 -34.35 18.63 18.34
N PHE A 922 -34.87 17.84 17.40
CA PHE A 922 -34.14 17.39 16.22
C PHE A 922 -34.62 18.18 15.02
N SER A 923 -33.69 18.81 14.31
CA SER A 923 -34.01 19.68 13.18
C SER A 923 -33.26 19.21 11.93
N PHE A 924 -33.92 19.15 10.78
CA PHE A 924 -33.24 19.03 9.50
C PHE A 924 -33.63 20.16 8.55
N ILE A 925 -32.69 20.55 7.69
CA ILE A 925 -32.83 21.60 6.69
C ILE A 925 -32.54 20.97 5.33
N VAL A 926 -33.44 21.14 4.38
CA VAL A 926 -33.29 20.64 3.00
C VAL A 926 -33.54 21.76 1.99
N PRO A 927 -32.74 21.85 0.91
CA PRO A 927 -32.96 22.85 -0.14
C PRO A 927 -34.31 22.61 -0.83
N LYS A 928 -34.92 23.70 -1.32
CA LYS A 928 -36.14 23.62 -2.13
C LYS A 928 -35.90 23.01 -3.50
#